data_AF-A0A437AQE3-F1
#
_entry.id   AF-A0A437AQE3-F1
#
_cell.length_a   1.000
_cell.length_b   1.000
_cell.length_c   1.000
_cell.angle_alpha   90.00
_cell.angle_beta   90.00
_cell.angle_gamma   90.00
#
_symmetry.space_group_name_H-M   'P 1'
#
loop_
_entity.id
_entity.type
_entity.pdbx_description
1 polymer ?
#
loop_
_entity_poly.entity_id
_entity_poly.type
_entity_poly.pdbx_seq_one_letter_code
_entity_poly.pdbx_strand_id
1 'polypeptide(L)'
;MLFFENEILNATTNKNHLLIMAEGLGIMNIIRKELHLYDYDYTLVILLNFDEPKVEFLSKKIKINNFTNILSQERNKAYKKGGIFNVSQRMFISDLLNENIMINKISAIFISNTEKLFPMSTECFIVQLVRKVNKDCVIKCYSEKPYFFTNSLTFLDEMFQSLRIEELILFPRFHEAVKESLVPFYFNEHKINLNKEIKELQVYLVDLIQSVTNQFNILSRKEKKENKEISSDILLNDHLSFKSDTVKGKQLIFDVYNIRRLVFLLFSVDIELFYEEFNILFQQQIESEGTWINNLSSHLLKEKLEEMISKKRNEISQKKVKISEEKEFFYNSKLKKLISLVQEYKNKKICLLSKSSEIVNLICKHFNEECQGFSHEEFKLVEENFDVYILLDPSLSSLRKLEIIYAKNSKIIVDSLCFKESLEEQKSLIALREEKDSFVSLIDKRSKQGLFFIEDEEKIDLKVVIDVREMRSTLPFSMYKHGLTLEVCTLSVGDYFLNSICIERKEIGDLIGSLNSGRLFNQINQLSNLFESPILLIEFSGRMSLNDYLKKNQLSKFIILLINFPKLKVLWSNSDNLTIKCLTGLESKKVEKKMEYKIEPELMEILLSIEGVNSYNVYKIINNFENLRELSLAEESKLVKLVGELNGKKIYDFFRKELSDKFKRR
;
A
#
# COMPACT_ATOMS: atom_id res chain seq x y z
N MET A 1 26.09 -22.56 1.23
CA MET A 1 24.64 -22.37 1.48
C MET A 1 24.34 -23.09 2.78
N LEU A 2 23.57 -22.48 3.69
CA LEU A 2 23.23 -23.17 4.94
C LEU A 2 22.22 -24.30 4.66
N PHE A 3 22.16 -25.30 5.52
CA PHE A 3 21.33 -26.50 5.28
C PHE A 3 19.84 -26.15 5.10
N PHE A 4 19.29 -25.30 5.97
CA PHE A 4 17.89 -24.85 5.84
C PHE A 4 17.62 -24.09 4.54
N GLU A 5 18.60 -23.32 4.02
CA GLU A 5 18.44 -22.59 2.76
C GLU A 5 18.28 -23.58 1.59
N ASN A 6 18.97 -24.72 1.62
CA ASN A 6 18.82 -25.78 0.62
C ASN A 6 17.47 -26.50 0.74
N GLU A 7 17.04 -26.79 1.96
CA GLU A 7 15.75 -27.45 2.20
C GLU A 7 14.58 -26.59 1.70
N ILE A 8 14.63 -25.27 1.95
CA ILE A 8 13.65 -24.31 1.41
C ILE A 8 13.63 -24.41 -0.12
N LEU A 9 14.78 -24.31 -0.78
CA LEU A 9 14.83 -24.36 -2.25
C LEU A 9 14.26 -25.66 -2.80
N ASN A 10 14.54 -26.80 -2.17
CA ASN A 10 13.98 -28.08 -2.58
C ASN A 10 12.45 -28.12 -2.41
N ALA A 11 11.92 -27.52 -1.35
CA ALA A 11 10.48 -27.44 -1.11
C ALA A 11 9.77 -26.48 -2.08
N THR A 12 10.43 -25.41 -2.53
CA THR A 12 9.82 -24.33 -3.34
C THR A 12 10.04 -24.46 -4.85
N THR A 13 10.95 -25.33 -5.29
CA THR A 13 11.27 -25.50 -6.72
C THR A 13 10.10 -26.11 -7.48
N ASN A 14 9.70 -25.48 -8.60
CA ASN A 14 8.60 -25.91 -9.49
C ASN A 14 7.23 -26.08 -8.83
N LYS A 15 6.96 -25.42 -7.70
CA LYS A 15 5.66 -25.48 -7.03
C LYS A 15 5.00 -24.12 -6.88
N ASN A 16 3.67 -24.11 -6.95
CA ASN A 16 2.85 -22.96 -6.59
C ASN A 16 2.74 -22.90 -5.07
N HIS A 17 3.34 -21.89 -4.45
CA HIS A 17 3.45 -21.85 -2.99
C HIS A 17 3.39 -20.45 -2.39
N LEU A 18 3.01 -20.40 -1.12
CA LEU A 18 3.28 -19.28 -0.21
C LEU A 18 4.35 -19.70 0.78
N LEU A 19 5.53 -19.08 0.70
CA LEU A 19 6.62 -19.25 1.65
C LEU A 19 6.53 -18.17 2.74
N ILE A 20 6.36 -18.60 3.99
CA ILE A 20 6.42 -17.73 5.17
C ILE A 20 7.63 -18.12 6.00
N MET A 21 8.60 -17.20 6.10
CA MET A 21 9.82 -17.37 6.89
C MET A 21 9.77 -16.50 8.14
N ALA A 22 10.42 -16.94 9.22
CA ALA A 22 10.62 -16.06 10.36
C ALA A 22 11.49 -14.86 9.96
N GLU A 23 11.15 -13.68 10.48
CA GLU A 23 11.76 -12.43 10.05
C GLU A 23 13.28 -12.47 10.29
N GLY A 24 14.07 -12.01 9.31
CA GLY A 24 15.53 -11.97 9.42
C GLY A 24 16.26 -13.26 9.05
N LEU A 25 15.54 -14.33 8.68
CA LEU A 25 16.16 -15.55 8.14
C LEU A 25 16.66 -15.40 6.69
N GLY A 26 16.47 -14.23 6.08
CA GLY A 26 17.05 -13.88 4.79
C GLY A 26 16.23 -14.33 3.58
N ILE A 27 14.91 -14.08 3.59
CA ILE A 27 14.00 -14.45 2.49
C ILE A 27 14.49 -13.94 1.12
N MET A 28 15.08 -12.74 1.08
CA MET A 28 15.60 -12.15 -0.16
C MET A 28 16.76 -12.95 -0.77
N ASN A 29 17.55 -13.64 0.06
CA ASN A 29 18.59 -14.55 -0.44
C ASN A 29 18.00 -15.80 -1.08
N ILE A 30 16.87 -16.30 -0.57
CA ILE A 30 16.14 -17.42 -1.17
C ILE A 30 15.54 -16.98 -2.51
N ILE A 31 14.81 -15.86 -2.54
CA ILE A 31 14.21 -15.30 -3.77
C ILE A 31 15.28 -15.10 -4.84
N ARG A 32 16.45 -14.54 -4.48
CA ARG A 32 17.56 -14.37 -5.42
C ARG A 32 18.03 -15.69 -6.02
N LYS A 33 18.21 -16.73 -5.21
CA LYS A 33 18.65 -18.04 -5.69
C LYS A 33 17.59 -18.71 -6.57
N GLU A 34 16.31 -18.55 -6.25
CA GLU A 34 15.23 -19.04 -7.09
C GLU A 34 15.17 -18.30 -8.42
N LEU A 35 15.31 -16.97 -8.42
CA LEU A 35 15.35 -16.18 -9.65
C LEU A 35 16.53 -16.54 -10.55
N HIS A 36 17.68 -16.93 -9.97
CA HIS A 36 18.82 -17.42 -10.74
C HIS A 36 18.49 -18.69 -11.55
N LEU A 37 17.50 -19.48 -11.13
CA LEU A 37 17.02 -20.63 -11.93
C LEU A 37 16.26 -20.21 -13.19
N TYR A 38 15.86 -18.94 -13.27
CA TYR A 38 15.14 -18.33 -14.39
C TYR A 38 15.96 -17.23 -15.08
N ASP A 39 17.26 -17.13 -14.82
CA ASP A 39 18.13 -16.12 -15.45
C ASP A 39 18.58 -16.59 -16.85
N TYR A 40 17.59 -16.81 -17.73
CA TYR A 40 17.79 -17.17 -19.12
C TYR A 40 17.00 -16.24 -20.03
N ASP A 41 17.57 -15.93 -21.21
CA ASP A 41 16.94 -15.01 -22.15
C ASP A 41 15.56 -15.50 -22.64
N TYR A 42 15.34 -16.82 -22.72
CA TYR A 42 14.08 -17.39 -23.23
C TYR A 42 12.99 -17.58 -22.16
N THR A 43 13.29 -17.37 -20.88
CA THR A 43 12.29 -17.43 -19.80
C THR A 43 11.69 -16.06 -19.56
N LEU A 44 10.39 -16.00 -19.27
CA LEU A 44 9.70 -14.74 -18.97
C LEU A 44 9.20 -14.77 -17.53
N VAL A 45 9.82 -13.98 -16.67
CA VAL A 45 9.47 -13.91 -15.24
C VAL A 45 9.01 -12.50 -14.88
N ILE A 46 7.93 -12.43 -14.10
CA ILE A 46 7.34 -11.18 -13.66
C ILE A 46 7.47 -11.05 -12.15
N LEU A 47 8.06 -9.96 -11.68
CA LEU A 47 8.15 -9.59 -10.27
C LEU A 47 7.05 -8.58 -9.94
N LEU A 48 6.23 -8.88 -8.93
CA LEU A 48 5.16 -8.04 -8.42
C LEU A 48 5.39 -7.69 -6.95
N ASN A 49 5.05 -6.45 -6.56
CA ASN A 49 5.10 -5.96 -5.17
C ASN A 49 6.51 -6.02 -4.53
N PHE A 50 7.55 -5.79 -5.34
CA PHE A 50 8.93 -5.59 -4.88
C PHE A 50 9.20 -4.09 -4.71
N ASP A 51 9.59 -3.69 -3.51
CA ASP A 51 10.01 -2.32 -3.22
C ASP A 51 11.39 -2.06 -3.84
N GLU A 52 11.70 -0.80 -4.17
CA GLU A 52 12.95 -0.41 -4.85
C GLU A 52 14.24 -0.94 -4.18
N PRO A 53 14.41 -0.88 -2.84
CA PRO A 53 15.59 -1.44 -2.18
C PRO A 53 15.75 -2.97 -2.39
N LYS A 54 14.63 -3.70 -2.47
CA LYS A 54 14.63 -5.15 -2.71
C LYS A 54 15.05 -5.45 -4.15
N VAL A 55 14.57 -4.65 -5.11
CA VAL A 55 14.96 -4.78 -6.52
C VAL A 55 16.44 -4.48 -6.70
N GLU A 56 16.97 -3.44 -6.04
CA GLU A 56 18.38 -3.10 -6.04
C GLU A 56 19.25 -4.23 -5.44
N PHE A 57 18.79 -4.84 -4.34
CA PHE A 57 19.47 -5.99 -3.76
C PHE A 57 19.57 -7.18 -4.74
N LEU A 58 18.48 -7.47 -5.47
CA LEU A 58 18.43 -8.55 -6.44
C LEU A 58 19.27 -8.23 -7.69
N SER A 59 19.23 -6.98 -8.15
CA SER A 59 19.90 -6.54 -9.39
C SER A 59 21.42 -6.59 -9.32
N LYS A 60 22.01 -6.63 -8.11
CA LYS A 60 23.46 -6.83 -7.90
C LYS A 60 24.00 -8.12 -8.53
N LYS A 61 23.17 -9.17 -8.66
CA LYS A 61 23.59 -10.47 -9.21
C LYS A 61 22.76 -10.97 -10.39
N ILE A 62 21.58 -10.40 -10.60
CA ILE A 62 20.62 -10.87 -11.60
C ILE A 62 20.20 -9.69 -12.45
N LYS A 63 20.13 -9.88 -13.77
CA LYS A 63 19.68 -8.82 -14.67
C LYS A 63 18.16 -8.66 -14.57
N ILE A 64 17.70 -7.60 -13.92
CA ILE A 64 16.28 -7.25 -13.80
C ILE A 64 15.97 -6.06 -14.69
N ASN A 65 15.04 -6.23 -15.62
CA ASN A 65 14.54 -5.18 -16.47
C ASN A 65 13.42 -4.41 -15.74
N ASN A 66 13.61 -3.11 -15.55
CA ASN A 66 12.58 -2.22 -15.00
C ASN A 66 11.95 -1.42 -16.12
N PHE A 67 10.63 -1.27 -16.11
CA PHE A 67 9.95 -0.32 -17.00
C PHE A 67 9.67 0.99 -16.28
N THR A 68 10.36 2.05 -16.70
CA THR A 68 10.10 3.43 -16.27
C THR A 68 9.77 4.25 -17.50
N ASN A 69 8.52 4.70 -17.62
CA ASN A 69 8.05 5.57 -18.71
C ASN A 69 8.29 5.04 -20.15
N ILE A 70 8.31 3.72 -20.33
CA ILE A 70 8.50 3.08 -21.64
C ILE A 70 7.16 2.90 -22.36
N LEU A 71 7.13 3.15 -23.68
CA LEU A 71 5.92 3.01 -24.50
C LEU A 71 5.47 1.55 -24.60
N SER A 72 4.16 1.32 -24.74
CA SER A 72 3.57 -0.03 -24.81
C SER A 72 4.21 -0.91 -25.90
N GLN A 73 4.49 -0.35 -27.08
CA GLN A 73 5.13 -1.07 -28.18
C GLN A 73 6.56 -1.53 -27.85
N GLU A 74 7.30 -0.73 -27.10
CA GLU A 74 8.66 -1.07 -26.66
C GLU A 74 8.63 -2.15 -25.58
N ARG A 75 7.66 -2.08 -24.65
CA ARG A 75 7.42 -3.15 -23.66
C ARG A 75 7.08 -4.47 -24.34
N ASN A 76 6.21 -4.46 -25.35
CA ASN A 76 5.87 -5.65 -26.14
C ASN A 76 7.12 -6.30 -26.76
N LYS A 77 8.01 -5.48 -27.35
CA LYS A 77 9.30 -5.96 -27.88
C LYS A 77 10.20 -6.53 -26.78
N ALA A 78 10.25 -5.91 -25.60
CA ALA A 78 11.04 -6.39 -24.47
C ALA A 78 10.51 -7.73 -23.94
N TYR A 79 9.20 -7.86 -23.72
CA TYR A 79 8.59 -9.12 -23.29
C TYR A 79 8.84 -10.26 -24.28
N LYS A 80 8.85 -9.97 -25.59
CA LYS A 80 9.18 -10.95 -26.63
C LYS A 80 10.61 -11.45 -26.57
N LYS A 81 11.56 -10.62 -26.10
CA LYS A 81 12.95 -11.03 -25.91
C LYS A 81 13.12 -11.96 -24.71
N GLY A 82 12.21 -11.89 -23.72
CA GLY A 82 12.30 -12.62 -22.46
C GLY A 82 13.24 -11.96 -21.44
N GLY A 83 13.40 -12.62 -20.30
CA GLY A 83 14.10 -12.14 -19.10
C GLY A 83 13.19 -11.92 -17.90
N ILE A 84 13.77 -11.35 -16.84
CA ILE A 84 13.09 -11.04 -15.58
C ILE A 84 12.69 -9.57 -15.58
N PHE A 85 11.40 -9.30 -15.37
CA PHE A 85 10.83 -7.95 -15.40
C PHE A 85 10.21 -7.59 -14.06
N ASN A 86 10.61 -6.45 -13.50
CA ASN A 86 9.89 -5.83 -12.40
C ASN A 86 8.92 -4.79 -12.95
N VAL A 87 7.63 -4.99 -12.66
CA VAL A 87 6.54 -4.25 -13.30
C VAL A 87 5.56 -3.74 -12.25
N SER A 88 4.98 -2.56 -12.51
CA SER A 88 3.85 -2.11 -11.71
C SER A 88 2.59 -2.92 -12.08
N GLN A 89 1.76 -3.21 -11.07
CA GLN A 89 0.55 -4.02 -11.21
C GLN A 89 -0.39 -3.45 -12.28
N ARG A 90 -0.58 -2.12 -12.31
CA ARG A 90 -1.47 -1.44 -13.27
C ARG A 90 -0.99 -1.57 -14.71
N MET A 91 0.30 -1.33 -14.92
CA MET A 91 0.89 -1.43 -16.24
C MET A 91 0.79 -2.88 -16.73
N PHE A 92 1.05 -3.85 -15.84
CA PHE A 92 0.98 -5.26 -16.19
C PHE A 92 -0.45 -5.73 -16.51
N ILE A 93 -1.46 -5.33 -15.72
CA ILE A 93 -2.87 -5.62 -16.02
C ILE A 93 -3.27 -5.04 -17.37
N SER A 94 -2.91 -3.78 -17.65
CA SER A 94 -3.19 -3.15 -18.94
C SER A 94 -2.50 -3.88 -20.09
N ASP A 95 -1.25 -4.34 -19.90
CA ASP A 95 -0.53 -5.12 -20.90
C ASP A 95 -1.15 -6.52 -21.12
N LEU A 96 -1.70 -7.15 -20.08
CA LEU A 96 -2.41 -8.43 -20.17
C LEU A 96 -3.74 -8.29 -20.92
N LEU A 97 -4.56 -7.31 -20.57
CA LEU A 97 -5.91 -7.14 -21.13
C LEU A 97 -5.89 -6.63 -22.57
N ASN A 98 -4.87 -5.84 -22.94
CA ASN A 98 -4.67 -5.35 -24.31
C ASN A 98 -3.80 -6.30 -25.17
N GLU A 99 -3.56 -7.53 -24.71
CA GLU A 99 -2.79 -8.56 -25.43
C GLU A 99 -1.36 -8.13 -25.84
N ASN A 100 -0.74 -7.20 -25.09
CA ASN A 100 0.63 -6.76 -25.32
C ASN A 100 1.68 -7.81 -24.90
N ILE A 101 1.27 -8.79 -24.11
CA ILE A 101 2.11 -9.88 -23.64
C ILE A 101 1.45 -11.23 -23.95
N MET A 102 2.23 -12.17 -24.46
CA MET A 102 1.76 -13.53 -24.70
C MET A 102 1.70 -14.29 -23.37
N ILE A 103 0.50 -14.41 -22.80
CA ILE A 103 0.26 -15.01 -21.48
C ILE A 103 0.85 -16.43 -21.37
N ASN A 104 0.78 -17.22 -22.46
CA ASN A 104 1.32 -18.58 -22.55
C ASN A 104 2.84 -18.67 -22.40
N LYS A 105 3.57 -17.56 -22.59
CA LYS A 105 5.03 -17.53 -22.46
C LYS A 105 5.51 -17.19 -21.05
N ILE A 106 4.62 -16.72 -20.17
CA ILE A 106 4.98 -16.37 -18.80
C ILE A 106 5.35 -17.65 -18.05
N SER A 107 6.62 -17.77 -17.66
CA SER A 107 7.16 -18.95 -16.99
C SER A 107 6.83 -18.94 -15.50
N ALA A 108 7.00 -17.79 -14.85
CA ALA A 108 6.72 -17.64 -13.42
C ALA A 108 6.35 -16.21 -13.02
N ILE A 109 5.55 -16.09 -11.95
CA ILE A 109 5.24 -14.83 -11.29
C ILE A 109 5.70 -14.92 -9.83
N PHE A 110 6.55 -13.98 -9.43
CA PHE A 110 7.05 -13.85 -8.06
C PHE A 110 6.36 -12.66 -7.40
N ILE A 111 5.80 -12.87 -6.22
CA ILE A 111 5.06 -11.87 -5.46
C ILE A 111 5.71 -11.70 -4.09
N SER A 112 6.27 -10.52 -3.83
CA SER A 112 6.82 -10.15 -2.52
C SER A 112 5.76 -9.48 -1.63
N ASN A 113 6.07 -9.34 -0.34
CA ASN A 113 5.23 -8.67 0.66
C ASN A 113 3.77 -9.19 0.65
N THR A 114 3.59 -10.50 0.66
CA THR A 114 2.25 -11.12 0.54
C THR A 114 1.28 -10.64 1.63
N GLU A 115 1.80 -10.19 2.78
CA GLU A 115 1.03 -9.59 3.86
C GLU A 115 0.33 -8.25 3.50
N LYS A 116 0.66 -7.64 2.36
CA LYS A 116 -0.03 -6.45 1.85
C LYS A 116 -1.24 -6.82 0.97
N LEU A 117 -1.35 -8.07 0.56
CA LEU A 117 -2.39 -8.54 -0.34
C LEU A 117 -3.67 -8.88 0.43
N PHE A 118 -4.77 -8.86 -0.29
CA PHE A 118 -6.08 -9.33 0.15
C PHE A 118 -6.76 -10.08 -1.02
N PRO A 119 -7.81 -10.89 -0.79
CA PRO A 119 -8.35 -11.78 -1.81
C PRO A 119 -8.78 -11.08 -3.10
N MET A 120 -9.21 -9.81 -3.01
CA MET A 120 -9.59 -8.98 -4.16
C MET A 120 -8.51 -7.98 -4.60
N SER A 121 -7.25 -8.21 -4.25
CA SER A 121 -6.13 -7.36 -4.64
C SER A 121 -5.79 -7.47 -6.14
N THR A 122 -5.11 -6.46 -6.66
CA THR A 122 -4.71 -6.41 -8.08
C THR A 122 -3.80 -7.56 -8.49
N GLU A 123 -2.94 -8.02 -7.58
CA GLU A 123 -2.03 -9.15 -7.75
C GLU A 123 -2.81 -10.44 -7.90
N CYS A 124 -3.82 -10.67 -7.03
CA CYS A 124 -4.73 -11.79 -7.18
C CYS A 124 -5.45 -11.75 -8.53
N PHE A 125 -5.91 -10.56 -8.96
CA PHE A 125 -6.56 -10.42 -10.26
C PHE A 125 -5.63 -10.79 -11.43
N ILE A 126 -4.39 -10.29 -11.43
CA ILE A 126 -3.36 -10.64 -12.40
C ILE A 126 -3.19 -12.17 -12.47
N VAL A 127 -3.03 -12.81 -11.32
CA VAL A 127 -2.81 -14.25 -11.25
C VAL A 127 -4.01 -15.01 -11.80
N GLN A 128 -5.24 -14.59 -11.49
CA GLN A 128 -6.45 -15.24 -12.06
C GLN A 128 -6.55 -15.09 -13.57
N LEU A 129 -6.22 -13.92 -14.13
CA LEU A 129 -6.16 -13.72 -15.59
C LEU A 129 -5.13 -14.63 -16.25
N VAL A 130 -3.91 -14.67 -15.70
CA VAL A 130 -2.81 -15.49 -16.25
C VAL A 130 -3.16 -16.97 -16.17
N ARG A 131 -3.62 -17.46 -15.01
CA ARG A 131 -3.93 -18.88 -14.79
C ARG A 131 -5.14 -19.39 -15.57
N LYS A 132 -6.01 -18.50 -16.06
CA LYS A 132 -7.11 -18.88 -16.94
C LYS A 132 -6.61 -19.32 -18.31
N VAL A 133 -5.51 -18.73 -18.79
CA VAL A 133 -4.94 -19.02 -20.11
C VAL A 133 -3.73 -19.95 -20.00
N ASN A 134 -2.82 -19.67 -19.07
CA ASN A 134 -1.58 -20.41 -18.85
C ASN A 134 -1.62 -21.15 -17.50
N LYS A 135 -1.95 -22.44 -17.55
CA LYS A 135 -2.00 -23.33 -16.36
C LYS A 135 -0.61 -23.79 -15.89
N ASP A 136 0.42 -23.62 -16.70
CA ASP A 136 1.78 -24.06 -16.39
C ASP A 136 2.61 -22.96 -15.71
N CYS A 137 2.14 -21.71 -15.73
CA CYS A 137 2.77 -20.59 -15.02
C CYS A 137 2.86 -20.87 -13.52
N VAL A 138 4.08 -20.83 -12.98
CA VAL A 138 4.37 -21.04 -11.56
C VAL A 138 4.16 -19.74 -10.77
N ILE A 139 3.40 -19.80 -9.68
CA ILE A 139 3.12 -18.66 -8.80
C ILE A 139 3.86 -18.83 -7.48
N LYS A 140 4.74 -17.89 -7.16
CA LYS A 140 5.57 -17.93 -5.95
C LYS A 140 5.34 -16.70 -5.09
N CYS A 141 4.86 -16.90 -3.87
CA CYS A 141 4.53 -15.83 -2.94
C CYS A 141 5.40 -15.90 -1.70
N TYR A 142 5.83 -14.73 -1.20
CA TYR A 142 6.79 -14.63 -0.11
C TYR A 142 6.30 -13.66 0.98
N SER A 143 6.51 -14.01 2.25
CA SER A 143 6.29 -13.12 3.39
C SER A 143 7.21 -13.46 4.57
N GLU A 144 7.54 -12.45 5.38
CA GLU A 144 8.22 -12.60 6.67
C GLU A 144 7.29 -12.29 7.86
N LYS A 145 5.99 -12.09 7.60
CA LYS A 145 5.02 -11.53 8.55
C LYS A 145 3.88 -12.53 8.82
N PRO A 146 4.11 -13.58 9.63
CA PRO A 146 3.15 -14.66 9.84
C PRO A 146 1.85 -14.19 10.49
N TYR A 147 1.90 -13.19 11.38
CA TYR A 147 0.75 -12.69 12.14
C TYR A 147 -0.42 -12.26 11.24
N PHE A 148 -0.15 -11.68 10.07
CA PHE A 148 -1.17 -11.19 9.16
C PHE A 148 -2.10 -12.30 8.65
N PHE A 149 -1.55 -13.50 8.46
CA PHE A 149 -2.29 -14.67 7.97
C PHE A 149 -3.07 -15.40 9.09
N THR A 150 -2.89 -14.98 10.35
CA THR A 150 -3.59 -15.58 11.49
C THR A 150 -4.90 -14.87 11.86
N ASN A 151 -5.04 -13.60 11.47
CA ASN A 151 -6.10 -12.70 11.91
C ASN A 151 -7.53 -13.19 11.64
N SER A 152 -7.77 -13.97 10.58
CA SER A 152 -9.07 -14.58 10.36
C SER A 152 -8.97 -16.06 9.98
N LEU A 153 -10.07 -16.79 10.20
CA LEU A 153 -10.15 -18.23 9.92
C LEU A 153 -10.11 -18.51 8.41
N THR A 154 -10.80 -17.71 7.60
CA THR A 154 -10.99 -17.98 6.15
C THR A 154 -10.02 -17.23 5.25
N PHE A 155 -9.34 -16.18 5.73
CA PHE A 155 -8.53 -15.31 4.88
C PHE A 155 -7.43 -16.05 4.13
N LEU A 156 -6.77 -17.01 4.79
CA LEU A 156 -5.71 -17.79 4.17
C LEU A 156 -6.27 -18.65 3.02
N ASP A 157 -7.43 -19.26 3.22
CA ASP A 157 -8.10 -20.08 2.19
C ASP A 157 -8.56 -19.21 1.01
N GLU A 158 -9.18 -18.06 1.29
CA GLU A 158 -9.61 -17.09 0.26
C GLU A 158 -8.42 -16.55 -0.54
N MET A 159 -7.29 -16.30 0.12
CA MET A 159 -6.04 -15.89 -0.52
C MET A 159 -5.47 -17.00 -1.41
N PHE A 160 -5.45 -18.25 -0.94
CA PHE A 160 -4.97 -19.40 -1.70
C PHE A 160 -5.81 -19.65 -2.94
N GLN A 161 -7.14 -19.54 -2.80
CA GLN A 161 -8.07 -19.63 -3.91
C GLN A 161 -7.84 -18.49 -4.92
N SER A 162 -7.65 -17.28 -4.43
CA SER A 162 -7.48 -16.11 -5.30
C SER A 162 -6.14 -16.13 -6.04
N LEU A 163 -5.07 -16.58 -5.40
CA LEU A 163 -3.73 -16.75 -5.99
C LEU A 163 -3.55 -18.10 -6.71
N ARG A 164 -4.53 -19.01 -6.63
CA ARG A 164 -4.45 -20.38 -7.18
C ARG A 164 -3.17 -21.11 -6.74
N ILE A 165 -2.89 -21.04 -5.44
CA ILE A 165 -1.75 -21.68 -4.77
C ILE A 165 -2.21 -22.92 -4.02
N GLU A 166 -1.36 -23.94 -3.97
CA GLU A 166 -1.68 -25.25 -3.39
C GLU A 166 -0.89 -25.53 -2.10
N GLU A 167 0.32 -24.99 -1.96
CA GLU A 167 1.20 -25.30 -0.82
C GLU A 167 1.48 -24.08 0.08
N LEU A 168 1.28 -24.26 1.38
CA LEU A 168 1.78 -23.35 2.42
C LEU A 168 3.10 -23.91 2.97
N ILE A 169 4.20 -23.20 2.74
CA ILE A 169 5.54 -23.59 3.20
C ILE A 169 5.94 -22.67 4.35
N LEU A 170 6.23 -23.25 5.52
CA LEU A 170 6.50 -22.50 6.76
C LEU A 170 7.90 -22.82 7.27
N PHE A 171 8.72 -21.78 7.47
CA PHE A 171 10.06 -21.89 8.07
C PHE A 171 10.17 -20.96 9.28
N PRO A 172 9.55 -21.33 10.43
CA PRO A 172 9.74 -20.61 11.68
C PRO A 172 11.19 -20.73 12.20
N ARG A 173 11.62 -19.83 13.11
CA ARG A 173 12.95 -19.92 13.76
C ARG A 173 13.16 -21.24 14.52
N PHE A 174 12.07 -21.88 14.95
CA PHE A 174 12.10 -23.15 15.66
C PHE A 174 12.03 -24.40 14.77
N HIS A 175 11.99 -24.23 13.43
CA HIS A 175 12.09 -25.33 12.46
C HIS A 175 13.40 -26.11 12.68
N GLU A 176 13.35 -27.43 12.49
CA GLU A 176 14.47 -28.33 12.78
C GLU A 176 15.73 -27.96 12.00
N ALA A 177 15.65 -27.90 10.66
CA ALA A 177 16.79 -27.50 9.83
C ALA A 177 17.34 -26.10 10.12
N VAL A 178 16.49 -25.15 10.55
CA VAL A 178 16.93 -23.80 10.93
C VAL A 178 17.74 -23.88 12.23
N LYS A 179 17.28 -24.65 13.22
CA LYS A 179 18.02 -24.88 14.46
C LYS A 179 19.36 -25.55 14.22
N GLU A 180 19.41 -26.55 13.34
CA GLU A 180 20.66 -27.27 13.02
C GLU A 180 21.66 -26.39 12.27
N SER A 181 21.17 -25.47 11.43
CA SER A 181 22.02 -24.59 10.63
C SER A 181 22.57 -23.40 11.38
N LEU A 182 21.86 -22.92 12.42
CA LEU A 182 22.21 -21.69 13.13
C LEU A 182 22.91 -22.03 14.45
N VAL A 183 24.18 -21.61 14.55
CA VAL A 183 24.99 -21.78 15.75
C VAL A 183 24.85 -20.55 16.64
N PRO A 184 24.67 -20.69 17.97
CA PRO A 184 24.68 -19.55 18.87
C PRO A 184 26.03 -18.83 18.81
N PHE A 185 26.01 -17.49 18.80
CA PHE A 185 27.20 -16.65 18.85
C PHE A 185 27.30 -15.91 20.19
N TYR A 186 28.48 -15.37 20.47
CA TYR A 186 28.71 -14.58 21.68
C TYR A 186 27.94 -13.25 21.60
N PHE A 187 26.89 -13.15 22.42
CA PHE A 187 25.96 -12.02 22.45
C PHE A 187 26.05 -11.31 23.81
N ASN A 188 26.43 -10.04 23.78
CA ASN A 188 26.56 -9.20 24.97
C ASN A 188 25.32 -8.33 25.15
N GLU A 189 24.44 -8.72 26.07
CA GLU A 189 23.28 -7.91 26.44
C GLU A 189 23.63 -6.94 27.57
N HIS A 190 23.69 -5.65 27.26
CA HIS A 190 23.89 -4.58 28.24
C HIS A 190 22.54 -4.09 28.75
N LYS A 191 22.09 -4.66 29.86
CA LYS A 191 20.86 -4.22 30.55
C LYS A 191 21.12 -2.97 31.38
N ILE A 192 20.55 -1.85 30.95
CA ILE A 192 20.71 -0.54 31.59
C ILE A 192 19.52 -0.28 32.50
N ASN A 193 19.77 0.18 33.74
CA ASN A 193 18.71 0.55 34.67
C ASN A 193 18.11 1.91 34.29
N LEU A 194 16.77 1.99 34.31
CA LEU A 194 16.05 3.26 34.18
C LEU A 194 16.29 4.14 35.42
N ASN A 195 16.51 5.43 35.20
CA ASN A 195 16.54 6.41 36.28
C ASN A 195 15.11 6.65 36.84
N LYS A 196 15.01 7.23 38.03
CA LYS A 196 13.71 7.42 38.70
C LYS A 196 12.75 8.31 37.89
N GLU A 197 13.29 9.33 37.24
CA GLU A 197 12.51 10.30 36.45
C GLU A 197 11.91 9.66 35.20
N ILE A 198 12.68 8.88 34.42
CA ILE A 198 12.15 8.19 33.23
C ILE A 198 11.16 7.09 33.63
N LYS A 199 11.37 6.41 34.78
CA LYS A 199 10.36 5.47 35.32
C LYS A 199 9.02 6.17 35.55
N GLU A 200 9.02 7.39 36.10
CA GLU A 200 7.82 8.19 36.32
C GLU A 200 7.16 8.60 34.99
N LEU A 201 7.94 9.09 34.01
CA LEU A 201 7.44 9.43 32.66
C LEU A 201 6.81 8.20 31.96
N GLN A 202 7.42 7.02 32.11
CA GLN A 202 6.89 5.77 31.56
C GLN A 202 5.51 5.45 32.14
N VAL A 203 5.28 5.66 33.44
CA VAL A 203 3.98 5.40 34.08
C VAL A 203 2.89 6.27 33.46
N TYR A 204 3.15 7.55 33.21
CA TYR A 204 2.18 8.42 32.53
C TYR A 204 1.89 7.95 31.10
N LEU A 205 2.92 7.53 30.35
CA LEU A 205 2.72 6.98 29.00
C LEU A 205 1.88 5.70 29.01
N VAL A 206 2.10 4.80 29.98
CA VAL A 206 1.31 3.56 30.13
C VAL A 206 -0.17 3.87 30.33
N ASP A 207 -0.50 4.85 31.17
CA ASP A 207 -1.87 5.26 31.39
C ASP A 207 -2.52 5.88 30.13
N LEU A 208 -1.74 6.66 29.36
CA LEU A 208 -2.18 7.18 28.06
C LEU A 208 -2.46 6.04 27.06
N ILE A 209 -1.56 5.04 26.98
CA ILE A 209 -1.74 3.85 26.14
C ILE A 209 -3.02 3.11 26.53
N GLN A 210 -3.26 2.91 27.83
CA GLN A 210 -4.46 2.22 28.32
C GLN A 210 -5.74 2.97 27.95
N SER A 211 -5.75 4.30 28.12
CA SER A 211 -6.90 5.14 27.76
C SER A 211 -7.22 5.06 26.28
N VAL A 212 -6.22 5.21 25.41
CA VAL A 212 -6.38 5.09 23.95
C VAL A 212 -6.82 3.69 23.53
N THR A 213 -6.28 2.64 24.17
CA THR A 213 -6.68 1.25 23.92
C THR A 213 -8.15 1.00 24.25
N ASN A 214 -8.63 1.52 25.38
CA ASN A 214 -10.04 1.38 25.77
C ASN A 214 -10.97 2.03 24.74
N GLN A 215 -10.63 3.24 24.27
CA GLN A 215 -11.40 3.92 23.24
C GLN A 215 -11.35 3.18 21.90
N PHE A 216 -10.19 2.61 21.57
CA PHE A 216 -9.99 1.81 20.37
C PHE A 216 -10.93 0.60 20.36
N ASN A 217 -10.94 -0.18 21.43
CA ASN A 217 -11.82 -1.34 21.56
C ASN A 217 -13.31 -0.96 21.48
N ILE A 218 -13.71 0.17 22.05
CA ILE A 218 -15.09 0.68 21.94
C ILE A 218 -15.46 0.99 20.48
N LEU A 219 -14.55 1.61 19.72
CA LEU A 219 -14.78 1.89 18.31
C LEU A 219 -14.78 0.62 17.45
N SER A 220 -13.81 -0.29 17.65
CA SER A 220 -13.75 -1.57 16.94
C SER A 220 -15.04 -2.39 17.08
N ARG A 221 -15.63 -2.42 18.28
CA ARG A 221 -16.93 -3.08 18.54
C ARG A 221 -18.07 -2.42 17.76
N LYS A 222 -18.12 -1.08 17.71
CA LYS A 222 -19.15 -0.33 16.97
C LYS A 222 -19.05 -0.56 15.46
N GLU A 223 -17.84 -0.66 14.93
CA GLU A 223 -17.60 -0.90 13.51
C GLU A 223 -17.69 -2.38 13.10
N LYS A 224 -17.93 -3.32 14.04
CA LYS A 224 -18.00 -4.78 13.80
C LYS A 224 -16.77 -5.36 13.08
N LYS A 225 -15.61 -4.73 13.24
CA LYS A 225 -14.38 -5.12 12.50
C LYS A 225 -13.57 -6.21 13.20
N GLU A 226 -13.66 -6.32 14.53
CA GLU A 226 -12.85 -7.26 15.30
C GLU A 226 -13.68 -8.01 16.35
N ASN A 227 -13.51 -9.34 16.40
CA ASN A 227 -14.15 -10.21 17.39
C ASN A 227 -13.32 -10.38 18.68
N LYS A 228 -12.08 -9.86 18.72
CA LYS A 228 -11.18 -9.93 19.88
C LYS A 228 -10.83 -8.54 20.37
N GLU A 229 -10.92 -8.35 21.69
CA GLU A 229 -10.38 -7.16 22.35
C GLU A 229 -8.86 -7.13 22.22
N ILE A 230 -8.34 -5.96 21.89
CA ILE A 230 -6.90 -5.71 21.81
C ILE A 230 -6.43 -5.25 23.19
N SER A 231 -5.36 -5.89 23.69
CA SER A 231 -4.69 -5.43 24.90
C SER A 231 -3.75 -4.26 24.60
N SER A 232 -3.40 -3.53 25.65
CA SER A 232 -2.49 -2.36 25.60
C SER A 232 -1.12 -2.73 25.02
N ASP A 233 -0.67 -3.94 25.31
CA ASP A 233 0.57 -4.54 24.82
C ASP A 233 0.56 -4.73 23.30
N ILE A 234 -0.55 -5.23 22.76
CA ILE A 234 -0.74 -5.41 21.32
C ILE A 234 -0.87 -4.06 20.64
N LEU A 235 -1.50 -3.06 21.28
CA LEU A 235 -1.61 -1.69 20.76
C LEU A 235 -0.25 -1.05 20.44
N LEU A 236 0.82 -1.44 21.14
CA LEU A 236 2.17 -0.94 20.88
C LEU A 236 2.88 -1.65 19.71
N ASN A 237 2.34 -2.76 19.21
CA ASN A 237 2.92 -3.46 18.08
C ASN A 237 2.67 -2.70 16.78
N ASP A 238 3.73 -2.59 15.96
CA ASP A 238 3.70 -1.83 14.72
C ASP A 238 2.78 -2.46 13.65
N HIS A 239 2.25 -3.65 13.93
CA HIS A 239 1.52 -4.52 13.00
C HIS A 239 -0.01 -4.37 13.05
N LEU A 240 -0.57 -3.69 14.06
CA LEU A 240 -2.00 -3.40 14.11
C LEU A 240 -2.38 -2.44 12.98
N SER A 241 -3.08 -2.96 11.98
CA SER A 241 -3.64 -2.20 10.87
C SER A 241 -5.13 -1.93 11.09
N PHE A 242 -5.44 -0.84 11.78
CA PHE A 242 -6.82 -0.37 11.87
C PHE A 242 -7.07 0.71 10.82
N LYS A 243 -8.16 0.56 10.08
CA LYS A 243 -8.67 1.59 9.17
C LYS A 243 -10.07 1.94 9.59
N SER A 244 -10.34 3.22 9.79
CA SER A 244 -11.69 3.74 9.99
C SER A 244 -11.91 4.93 9.07
N ASP A 245 -13.11 5.01 8.52
CA ASP A 245 -13.53 6.11 7.66
C ASP A 245 -14.22 7.22 8.43
N THR A 246 -14.53 6.98 9.72
CA THR A 246 -15.11 7.99 10.60
C THR A 246 -14.05 9.00 11.03
N VAL A 247 -14.46 10.26 11.25
CA VAL A 247 -13.56 11.33 11.72
C VAL A 247 -12.91 10.93 13.05
N LYS A 248 -13.69 10.37 13.99
CA LYS A 248 -13.19 9.92 15.29
C LYS A 248 -12.22 8.75 15.18
N GLY A 249 -12.50 7.78 14.31
CA GLY A 249 -11.61 6.63 14.12
C GLY A 249 -10.28 7.04 13.47
N LYS A 250 -10.29 7.97 12.52
CA LYS A 250 -9.06 8.52 11.92
C LYS A 250 -8.19 9.24 12.96
N GLN A 251 -8.80 10.04 13.83
CA GLN A 251 -8.09 10.68 14.94
C GLN A 251 -7.45 9.65 15.86
N LEU A 252 -8.18 8.60 16.23
CA LEU A 252 -7.65 7.58 17.14
C LEU A 252 -6.48 6.80 16.54
N ILE A 253 -6.51 6.49 15.24
CA ILE A 253 -5.38 5.86 14.54
C ILE A 253 -4.13 6.75 14.62
N PHE A 254 -4.31 8.06 14.41
CA PHE A 254 -3.24 9.04 14.53
C PHE A 254 -2.71 9.12 15.97
N ASP A 255 -3.59 9.06 16.98
CA ASP A 255 -3.21 9.04 18.39
C ASP A 255 -2.37 7.80 18.75
N VAL A 256 -2.76 6.61 18.29
CA VAL A 256 -1.98 5.38 18.48
C VAL A 256 -0.59 5.51 17.86
N TYR A 257 -0.49 6.07 16.64
CA TYR A 257 0.80 6.30 15.98
C TYR A 257 1.69 7.25 16.79
N ASN A 258 1.13 8.36 17.27
CA ASN A 258 1.87 9.33 18.08
C ASN A 258 2.35 8.73 19.40
N ILE A 259 1.51 7.95 20.08
CA ILE A 259 1.89 7.28 21.32
C ILE A 259 3.04 6.29 21.09
N ARG A 260 2.97 5.47 20.02
CA ARG A 260 4.08 4.57 19.65
C ARG A 260 5.38 5.33 19.40
N ARG A 261 5.30 6.50 18.75
CA ARG A 261 6.44 7.39 18.50
C ARG A 261 7.01 7.93 19.82
N LEU A 262 6.16 8.40 20.74
CA LEU A 262 6.60 8.89 22.05
C LEU A 262 7.30 7.80 22.87
N VAL A 263 6.76 6.58 22.90
CA VAL A 263 7.39 5.44 23.58
C VAL A 263 8.79 5.18 23.00
N PHE A 264 8.94 5.18 21.68
CA PHE A 264 10.24 5.01 21.03
C PHE A 264 11.22 6.13 21.39
N LEU A 265 10.79 7.39 21.30
CA LEU A 265 11.66 8.55 21.55
C LEU A 265 12.12 8.61 23.01
N LEU A 266 11.27 8.27 23.99
CA LEU A 266 11.61 8.31 25.41
C LEU A 266 12.90 7.53 25.74
N PHE A 267 13.14 6.40 25.06
CA PHE A 267 14.31 5.55 25.29
C PHE A 267 15.46 5.79 24.30
N SER A 268 15.17 6.38 23.13
CA SER A 268 16.12 6.49 22.02
C SER A 268 16.85 7.83 21.94
N VAL A 269 16.25 8.90 22.45
CA VAL A 269 16.83 10.25 22.37
C VAL A 269 17.10 10.85 23.75
N ASP A 270 17.74 12.03 23.77
CA ASP A 270 17.86 12.82 24.99
C ASP A 270 16.53 13.50 25.36
N ILE A 271 16.38 13.77 26.65
CA ILE A 271 15.15 14.34 27.24
C ILE A 271 14.72 15.68 26.63
N GLU A 272 15.69 16.48 26.17
CA GLU A 272 15.42 17.79 25.58
C GLU A 272 14.75 17.67 24.21
N LEU A 273 15.28 16.79 23.36
CA LEU A 273 14.67 16.48 22.07
C LEU A 273 13.32 15.79 22.24
N PHE A 274 13.20 14.89 23.23
CA PHE A 274 11.91 14.26 23.58
C PHE A 274 10.86 15.30 23.95
N TYR A 275 11.22 16.31 24.75
CA TYR A 275 10.31 17.38 25.15
C TYR A 275 9.87 18.29 24.00
N GLU A 276 10.79 18.64 23.10
CA GLU A 276 10.45 19.43 21.92
C GLU A 276 9.42 18.70 21.04
N GLU A 277 9.69 17.43 20.74
CA GLU A 277 8.76 16.59 19.97
C GLU A 277 7.43 16.37 20.69
N PHE A 278 7.46 16.15 22.01
CA PHE A 278 6.26 16.03 22.82
C PHE A 278 5.41 17.30 22.76
N ASN A 279 6.01 18.48 22.88
CA ASN A 279 5.28 19.75 22.83
C ASN A 279 4.66 20.01 21.47
N ILE A 280 5.37 19.70 20.38
CA ILE A 280 4.83 19.82 19.02
C ILE A 280 3.59 18.93 18.88
N LEU A 281 3.69 17.66 19.29
CA LEU A 281 2.57 16.73 19.25
C LEU A 281 1.41 17.18 20.16
N PHE A 282 1.72 17.67 21.36
CA PHE A 282 0.71 18.16 22.31
C PHE A 282 -0.07 19.35 21.75
N GLN A 283 0.59 20.31 21.11
CA GLN A 283 -0.07 21.45 20.46
C GLN A 283 -0.94 21.02 19.28
N GLN A 284 -0.43 20.17 18.39
CA GLN A 284 -1.19 19.63 17.26
C GLN A 284 -2.46 18.90 17.74
N GLN A 285 -2.34 18.18 18.84
CA GLN A 285 -3.46 17.45 19.42
C GLN A 285 -4.52 18.42 19.97
N ILE A 286 -4.13 19.55 20.58
CA ILE A 286 -5.08 20.56 21.09
C ILE A 286 -5.90 21.13 19.93
N GLU A 287 -5.24 21.46 18.83
CA GLU A 287 -5.90 21.97 17.62
C GLU A 287 -6.87 20.96 17.00
N SER A 288 -6.56 19.66 17.12
CA SER A 288 -7.36 18.56 16.56
C SER A 288 -8.41 17.96 17.49
N GLU A 289 -8.57 18.48 18.72
CA GLU A 289 -9.37 17.87 19.80
C GLU A 289 -9.01 16.39 20.06
N GLY A 290 -7.70 16.15 20.20
CA GLY A 290 -7.11 14.84 20.44
C GLY A 290 -7.70 14.07 21.62
N THR A 291 -7.79 12.75 21.47
CA THR A 291 -8.49 11.91 22.45
C THR A 291 -7.75 11.78 23.78
N TRP A 292 -6.42 11.81 23.74
CA TRP A 292 -5.55 11.59 24.89
C TRP A 292 -5.19 12.87 25.67
N ILE A 293 -5.50 14.06 25.13
CA ILE A 293 -5.35 15.34 25.88
C ILE A 293 -6.28 15.39 27.08
N ASN A 294 -7.50 14.86 26.93
CA ASN A 294 -8.47 14.84 28.02
C ASN A 294 -8.03 13.94 29.19
N ASN A 295 -6.97 13.14 29.02
CA ASN A 295 -6.40 12.38 30.10
C ASN A 295 -5.45 13.27 30.93
N LEU A 296 -5.68 13.31 32.25
CA LEU A 296 -4.84 13.99 33.23
C LEU A 296 -3.36 13.62 33.09
N SER A 297 -3.05 12.36 32.76
CA SER A 297 -1.67 11.88 32.58
C SER A 297 -0.91 12.62 31.48
N SER A 298 -1.59 13.18 30.48
CA SER A 298 -0.93 13.97 29.42
C SER A 298 -0.42 15.32 29.95
N HIS A 299 -1.16 15.94 30.86
CA HIS A 299 -0.81 17.19 31.51
C HIS A 299 0.28 16.99 32.56
N LEU A 300 0.17 15.93 33.37
CA LEU A 300 1.20 15.56 34.34
C LEU A 300 2.54 15.25 33.67
N LEU A 301 2.51 14.55 32.52
CA LEU A 301 3.69 14.29 31.72
C LEU A 301 4.36 15.59 31.26
N LYS A 302 3.57 16.57 30.82
CA LYS A 302 4.06 17.88 30.40
C LYS A 302 4.72 18.65 31.55
N GLU A 303 4.03 18.77 32.68
CA GLU A 303 4.53 19.47 33.87
C GLU A 303 5.84 18.86 34.35
N LYS A 304 5.93 17.52 34.35
CA LYS A 304 7.15 16.82 34.75
C LYS A 304 8.32 17.10 33.81
N LEU A 305 8.08 17.13 32.50
CA LEU A 305 9.13 17.45 31.54
C LEU A 305 9.63 18.89 31.68
N GLU A 306 8.73 19.85 31.94
CA GLU A 306 9.08 21.24 32.23
C GLU A 306 9.93 21.36 33.50
N GLU A 307 9.57 20.61 34.55
CA GLU A 307 10.36 20.50 35.79
C GLU A 307 11.78 19.96 35.51
N MET A 308 11.90 18.87 34.73
CA MET A 308 13.20 18.27 34.40
C MET A 308 14.10 19.22 33.60
N ILE A 309 13.53 19.93 32.62
CA ILE A 309 14.30 20.85 31.77
C ILE A 309 14.71 22.11 32.51
N SER A 310 13.84 22.65 33.36
CA SER A 310 14.20 23.79 34.20
C SER A 310 15.35 23.44 35.15
N LYS A 311 15.32 22.26 35.79
CA LYS A 311 16.45 21.75 36.58
C LYS A 311 17.73 21.64 35.75
N LYS A 312 17.66 21.03 34.56
CA LYS A 312 18.81 20.88 33.65
C LYS A 312 19.42 22.24 33.25
N ARG A 313 18.60 23.20 32.85
CA ARG A 313 19.05 24.55 32.46
C ARG A 313 19.66 25.31 33.64
N ASN A 314 19.15 25.10 34.85
CA ASN A 314 19.72 25.67 36.07
C ASN A 314 21.08 25.05 36.42
N GLU A 315 21.28 23.74 36.24
CA GLU A 315 22.57 23.09 36.44
C GLU A 315 23.64 23.56 35.44
N ILE A 316 23.27 23.75 34.18
CA ILE A 316 24.16 24.26 33.12
C ILE A 316 24.57 25.70 33.42
N SER A 317 23.64 26.54 33.89
CA SER A 317 23.94 27.94 34.22
C SER A 317 24.78 28.12 35.50
N GLN A 318 24.71 27.18 36.45
CA GLN A 318 25.55 27.18 37.65
C GLN A 318 26.98 26.68 37.40
N LYS A 319 27.17 25.73 36.47
CA LYS A 319 28.50 25.30 36.03
C LYS A 319 29.01 26.24 34.93
N LYS A 320 29.80 27.26 35.29
CA LYS A 320 30.56 28.11 34.34
C LYS A 320 31.55 27.26 33.51
N VAL A 321 31.07 26.53 32.52
CA VAL A 321 31.90 25.72 31.61
C VAL A 321 32.05 26.50 30.30
N LYS A 322 33.29 26.69 29.87
CA LYS A 322 33.62 27.21 28.55
C LYS A 322 33.00 26.29 27.49
N ILE A 323 32.28 26.88 26.55
CA ILE A 323 31.55 26.24 25.44
C ILE A 323 32.53 25.70 24.39
N SER A 324 33.53 24.90 24.80
CA SER A 324 34.56 24.35 23.90
C SER A 324 34.59 22.83 23.85
N GLU A 325 33.77 22.13 24.64
CA GLU A 325 33.67 20.67 24.62
C GLU A 325 32.19 20.25 24.55
N GLU A 326 31.60 20.27 23.35
CA GLU A 326 30.25 19.73 23.05
C GLU A 326 30.15 18.20 23.22
N LYS A 327 31.08 17.56 23.94
CA LYS A 327 31.25 16.09 23.96
C LYS A 327 30.61 15.37 25.15
N GLU A 328 30.10 16.07 26.18
CA GLU A 328 29.88 15.41 27.49
C GLU A 328 28.45 15.39 28.08
N PHE A 329 27.41 15.90 27.42
CA PHE A 329 26.08 15.98 28.06
C PHE A 329 24.97 15.21 27.37
N PHE A 330 25.21 13.94 27.01
CA PHE A 330 24.12 12.99 26.82
C PHE A 330 23.55 12.63 28.20
N TYR A 331 22.30 12.96 28.51
CA TYR A 331 21.68 12.55 29.79
C TYR A 331 21.21 11.09 29.71
N ASN A 332 20.92 10.62 28.49
CA ASN A 332 20.55 9.25 28.23
C ASN A 332 21.73 8.28 28.50
N SER A 333 21.56 7.41 29.48
CA SER A 333 22.56 6.42 29.89
C SER A 333 22.88 5.39 28.79
N LYS A 334 21.94 5.13 27.87
CA LYS A 334 22.17 4.29 26.69
C LYS A 334 23.17 4.92 25.73
N LEU A 335 23.03 6.21 25.45
CA LEU A 335 23.98 6.95 24.59
C LEU A 335 25.36 7.05 25.24
N LYS A 336 25.45 7.24 26.58
CA LYS A 336 26.74 7.17 27.29
C LYS A 336 27.41 5.81 27.12
N LYS A 337 26.64 4.72 27.27
CA LYS A 337 27.17 3.36 27.08
C LYS A 337 27.61 3.13 25.63
N LEU A 338 26.85 3.62 24.65
CA LEU A 338 27.21 3.58 23.25
C LEU A 338 28.57 4.23 22.99
N ILE A 339 28.80 5.44 23.52
CA ILE A 339 30.09 6.15 23.37
C ILE A 339 31.23 5.30 23.91
N SER A 340 31.05 4.67 25.08
CA SER A 340 32.08 3.80 25.66
C SER A 340 32.40 2.58 24.78
N LEU A 341 31.38 1.98 24.15
CA LEU A 341 31.57 0.83 23.26
C LEU A 341 32.24 1.22 21.94
N VAL A 342 31.85 2.35 21.35
CA VAL A 342 32.48 2.86 20.12
C VAL A 342 33.96 3.17 20.37
N GLN A 343 34.29 3.76 21.52
CA GLN A 343 35.69 4.00 21.91
C GLN A 343 36.47 2.71 22.16
N GLU A 344 35.86 1.70 22.79
CA GLU A 344 36.46 0.38 23.00
C GLU A 344 36.83 -0.32 21.69
N TYR A 345 36.01 -0.12 20.64
CA TYR A 345 36.17 -0.78 19.34
C TYR A 345 36.70 0.11 18.21
N LYS A 346 37.32 1.26 18.54
CA LYS A 346 37.73 2.29 17.57
C LYS A 346 38.48 1.82 16.31
N ASN A 347 39.22 0.70 16.40
CA ASN A 347 40.00 0.16 15.28
C ASN A 347 39.28 -0.93 14.46
N LYS A 348 37.99 -1.17 14.72
CA LYS A 348 37.18 -2.19 14.06
C LYS A 348 36.12 -1.55 13.16
N LYS A 349 35.64 -2.27 12.15
CA LYS A 349 34.51 -1.79 11.35
C LYS A 349 33.22 -1.97 12.16
N ILE A 350 32.62 -0.87 12.63
CA ILE A 350 31.43 -0.87 13.51
C ILE A 350 30.16 -0.60 12.69
N CYS A 351 29.13 -1.41 12.93
CA CYS A 351 27.77 -1.21 12.43
C CYS A 351 26.83 -0.87 13.59
N LEU A 352 26.18 0.29 13.51
CA LEU A 352 25.14 0.71 14.45
C LEU A 352 23.75 0.40 13.87
N LEU A 353 22.90 -0.21 14.69
CA LEU A 353 21.54 -0.61 14.32
C LEU A 353 20.51 -0.02 15.28
N SER A 354 19.46 0.58 14.74
CA SER A 354 18.26 0.97 15.50
C SER A 354 17.01 0.96 14.63
N LYS A 355 15.83 1.11 15.25
CA LYS A 355 14.57 1.24 14.52
C LYS A 355 14.49 2.45 13.56
N SER A 356 15.16 3.58 13.84
CA SER A 356 15.09 4.79 12.99
C SER A 356 16.40 5.07 12.28
N SER A 357 16.37 5.13 10.95
CA SER A 357 17.53 5.50 10.14
C SER A 357 18.01 6.92 10.42
N GLU A 358 17.10 7.85 10.71
CA GLU A 358 17.42 9.26 11.03
C GLU A 358 18.25 9.36 12.31
N ILE A 359 17.86 8.66 13.37
CA ILE A 359 18.55 8.66 14.66
C ILE A 359 19.94 8.03 14.51
N VAL A 360 20.03 6.88 13.85
CA VAL A 360 21.33 6.22 13.67
C VAL A 360 22.27 7.09 12.84
N ASN A 361 21.77 7.72 11.78
CA ASN A 361 22.58 8.62 10.95
C ASN A 361 23.07 9.85 11.72
N LEU A 362 22.22 10.43 12.59
CA LEU A 362 22.60 11.55 13.46
C LEU A 362 23.68 11.14 14.46
N ILE A 363 23.54 9.95 15.06
CA ILE A 363 24.55 9.38 15.96
C ILE A 363 25.86 9.13 15.22
N CYS A 364 25.83 8.54 14.01
CA CYS A 364 27.03 8.26 13.23
C CYS A 364 27.79 9.53 12.83
N LYS A 365 27.07 10.62 12.52
CA LYS A 365 27.68 11.94 12.25
C LYS A 365 28.47 12.47 13.45
N HIS A 366 28.01 12.21 14.68
CA HIS A 366 28.72 12.61 15.89
C HIS A 366 30.05 11.88 16.08
N PHE A 367 30.17 10.67 15.52
CA PHE A 367 31.38 9.84 15.58
C PHE A 367 32.31 10.00 14.36
N ASN A 368 32.14 11.05 13.53
CA ASN A 368 33.02 11.37 12.39
C ASN A 368 33.37 10.16 11.49
N GLU A 369 32.36 9.37 11.08
CA GLU A 369 32.51 8.21 10.17
C GLU A 369 33.24 6.98 10.75
N GLU A 370 33.53 6.94 12.06
CA GLU A 370 34.06 5.72 12.72
C GLU A 370 33.06 4.54 12.70
N CYS A 371 31.78 4.81 12.42
CA CYS A 371 30.72 3.82 12.36
C CYS A 371 29.77 4.04 11.18
N GLN A 372 29.18 2.95 10.70
CA GLN A 372 28.14 2.97 9.68
C GLN A 372 26.79 2.61 10.30
N GLY A 373 25.77 3.38 9.95
CA GLY A 373 24.46 3.30 10.54
C GLY A 373 23.41 2.73 9.60
N PHE A 374 22.59 1.81 10.09
CA PHE A 374 21.42 1.31 9.35
C PHE A 374 20.22 1.15 10.26
N SER A 375 19.02 1.33 9.71
CA SER A 375 17.82 0.82 10.37
C SER A 375 17.79 -0.71 10.37
N HIS A 376 17.04 -1.31 11.29
CA HIS A 376 16.85 -2.78 11.31
C HIS A 376 16.27 -3.34 10.01
N GLU A 377 15.42 -2.58 9.30
CA GLU A 377 14.85 -2.98 8.01
C GLU A 377 15.87 -2.88 6.88
N GLU A 378 16.61 -1.77 6.78
CA GLU A 378 17.69 -1.61 5.79
C GLU A 378 18.77 -2.69 5.99
N PHE A 379 19.11 -2.97 7.24
CA PHE A 379 20.11 -3.96 7.58
C PHE A 379 19.79 -5.34 7.01
N LYS A 380 18.51 -5.73 6.80
CA LYS A 380 18.16 -7.01 6.16
C LYS A 380 18.78 -7.17 4.77
N LEU A 381 18.97 -6.07 4.03
CA LEU A 381 19.48 -6.05 2.65
C LEU A 381 21.00 -5.77 2.55
N VAL A 382 21.65 -5.34 3.63
CA VAL A 382 23.10 -5.05 3.64
C VAL A 382 23.92 -6.34 3.44
N GLU A 383 24.79 -6.38 2.44
CA GLU A 383 25.70 -7.53 2.21
C GLU A 383 27.11 -7.30 2.79
N GLU A 384 27.40 -6.07 3.23
CA GLU A 384 28.67 -5.76 3.84
C GLU A 384 28.82 -6.43 5.20
N ASN A 385 30.01 -6.98 5.45
CA ASN A 385 30.39 -7.53 6.74
C ASN A 385 31.05 -6.45 7.60
N PHE A 386 30.83 -6.57 8.90
CA PHE A 386 31.40 -5.73 9.95
C PHE A 386 31.98 -6.62 11.04
N ASP A 387 32.94 -6.08 11.79
CA ASP A 387 33.58 -6.80 12.89
C ASP A 387 32.72 -6.72 14.17
N VAL A 388 32.05 -5.58 14.36
CA VAL A 388 31.25 -5.27 15.54
C VAL A 388 29.89 -4.74 15.12
N TYR A 389 28.83 -5.29 15.72
CA TYR A 389 27.46 -4.83 15.56
C TYR A 389 26.93 -4.36 16.91
N ILE A 390 26.45 -3.11 16.96
CA ILE A 390 25.86 -2.53 18.16
C ILE A 390 24.40 -2.23 17.90
N LEU A 391 23.50 -2.94 18.58
CA LEU A 391 22.07 -2.72 18.54
C LEU A 391 21.69 -1.73 19.64
N LEU A 392 21.20 -0.54 19.28
CA LEU A 392 20.70 0.43 20.25
C LEU A 392 19.34 0.02 20.81
N ASP A 393 18.56 -0.69 20.02
CA ASP A 393 17.33 -1.34 20.42
C ASP A 393 17.32 -2.80 19.95
N PRO A 394 16.77 -3.73 20.75
CA PRO A 394 16.74 -5.14 20.39
C PRO A 394 15.78 -5.39 19.23
N SER A 395 16.24 -6.14 18.23
CA SER A 395 15.45 -6.51 17.05
C SER A 395 15.69 -7.94 16.63
N LEU A 396 14.61 -8.72 16.51
CA LEU A 396 14.66 -10.14 16.16
C LEU A 396 15.25 -10.38 14.77
N SER A 397 14.88 -9.55 13.80
CA SER A 397 15.32 -9.73 12.43
C SER A 397 16.81 -9.43 12.26
N SER A 398 17.32 -8.41 12.95
CA SER A 398 18.75 -8.12 12.95
C SER A 398 19.54 -9.22 13.66
N LEU A 399 19.09 -9.69 14.83
CA LEU A 399 19.75 -10.77 15.56
C LEU A 399 19.84 -12.05 14.73
N ARG A 400 18.75 -12.48 14.09
CA ARG A 400 18.72 -13.69 13.24
C ARG A 400 19.59 -13.56 12.01
N LYS A 401 19.64 -12.37 11.41
CA LYS A 401 20.57 -12.11 10.32
C LYS A 401 22.02 -12.24 10.79
N LEU A 402 22.34 -11.74 11.98
CA LEU A 402 23.67 -11.90 12.58
C LEU A 402 24.00 -13.37 12.89
N GLU A 403 23.02 -14.18 13.32
CA GLU A 403 23.19 -15.64 13.46
C GLU A 403 23.59 -16.29 12.13
N ILE A 404 22.95 -15.89 11.03
CA ILE A 404 23.27 -16.39 9.67
C ILE A 404 24.67 -15.97 9.25
N ILE A 405 25.04 -14.71 9.51
CA ILE A 405 26.38 -14.19 9.19
C ILE A 405 27.43 -14.99 9.97
N TYR A 406 27.24 -15.15 11.28
CA TYR A 406 28.12 -15.96 12.13
C TYR A 406 28.25 -17.41 11.66
N ALA A 407 27.13 -18.07 11.34
CA ALA A 407 27.11 -19.45 10.85
C ALA A 407 27.86 -19.63 9.51
N LYS A 408 28.08 -18.56 8.73
CA LYS A 408 28.81 -18.58 7.46
C LYS A 408 30.33 -18.36 7.59
N ASN A 409 30.89 -18.39 8.81
CA ASN A 409 32.32 -18.27 9.17
C ASN A 409 32.87 -16.86 9.50
N SER A 410 32.02 -15.90 9.86
CA SER A 410 32.51 -14.61 10.38
C SER A 410 32.56 -14.60 11.91
N LYS A 411 33.75 -14.36 12.49
CA LYS A 411 33.87 -13.97 13.90
C LYS A 411 33.33 -12.55 14.04
N ILE A 412 32.12 -12.42 14.57
CA ILE A 412 31.48 -11.11 14.82
C ILE A 412 31.31 -10.91 16.32
N ILE A 413 31.34 -9.65 16.75
CA ILE A 413 30.96 -9.23 18.09
C ILE A 413 29.63 -8.51 18.01
N VAL A 414 28.72 -8.85 18.91
CA VAL A 414 27.38 -8.26 18.94
C VAL A 414 27.07 -7.77 20.35
N ASP A 415 26.92 -6.47 20.48
CA ASP A 415 26.50 -5.80 21.70
C ASP A 415 25.07 -5.26 21.51
N SER A 416 24.16 -5.59 22.42
CA SER A 416 22.79 -5.05 22.41
C SER A 416 22.55 -4.22 23.66
N LEU A 417 22.01 -3.03 23.47
CA LEU A 417 21.61 -2.14 24.55
C LEU A 417 20.11 -2.26 24.77
N CYS A 418 19.67 -2.47 26.01
CA CYS A 418 18.25 -2.48 26.35
C CYS A 418 18.04 -1.92 27.75
N PHE A 419 17.00 -1.12 27.94
CA PHE A 419 16.59 -0.70 29.28
C PHE A 419 15.82 -1.82 29.98
N LYS A 420 16.27 -2.19 31.17
CA LYS A 420 15.58 -3.18 32.00
C LYS A 420 14.25 -2.62 32.53
N GLU A 421 13.21 -3.46 32.59
CA GLU A 421 11.86 -3.09 33.08
C GLU A 421 11.22 -1.94 32.28
N SER A 422 11.63 -1.78 31.02
CA SER A 422 11.14 -0.75 30.13
C SER A 422 10.04 -1.25 29.20
N LEU A 423 9.26 -0.31 28.64
CA LEU A 423 8.33 -0.60 27.54
C LEU A 423 9.04 -1.16 26.30
N GLU A 424 10.31 -0.80 26.08
CA GLU A 424 11.14 -1.31 24.99
C GLU A 424 11.43 -2.82 25.13
N GLU A 425 11.81 -3.26 26.34
CA GLU A 425 12.03 -4.68 26.65
C GLU A 425 10.73 -5.48 26.50
N GLN A 426 9.62 -4.94 27.04
CA GLN A 426 8.30 -5.56 26.92
C GLN A 426 7.87 -5.74 25.46
N LYS A 427 7.98 -4.70 24.63
CA LYS A 427 7.63 -4.75 23.21
C LYS A 427 8.40 -5.85 22.47
N SER A 428 9.68 -6.00 22.78
CA SER A 428 10.56 -7.00 22.15
C SER A 428 10.17 -8.42 22.55
N LEU A 429 9.80 -8.63 23.81
CA LEU A 429 9.30 -9.93 24.30
C LEU A 429 7.92 -10.28 23.74
N ILE A 430 7.05 -9.29 23.54
CA ILE A 430 5.73 -9.47 22.92
C ILE A 430 5.91 -9.89 21.47
N ALA A 431 6.76 -9.21 20.70
CA ALA A 431 7.04 -9.56 19.30
C ALA A 431 7.50 -11.02 19.14
N LEU A 432 8.36 -11.52 20.05
CA LEU A 432 8.78 -12.92 20.09
C LEU A 432 7.62 -13.90 20.29
N ARG A 433 6.73 -13.58 21.25
CA ARG A 433 5.58 -14.43 21.58
C ARG A 433 4.57 -14.44 20.44
N GLU A 434 4.23 -13.28 19.91
CA GLU A 434 3.28 -13.16 18.80
C GLU A 434 3.76 -13.91 17.55
N GLU A 435 5.04 -13.79 17.19
CA GLU A 435 5.57 -14.51 16.03
C GLU A 435 5.46 -16.03 16.25
N LYS A 436 5.85 -16.51 17.43
CA LYS A 436 5.76 -17.93 17.79
C LYS A 436 4.32 -18.42 17.71
N ASP A 437 3.40 -17.74 18.38
CA ASP A 437 1.98 -18.11 18.42
C ASP A 437 1.35 -18.06 17.02
N SER A 438 1.78 -17.10 16.20
CA SER A 438 1.34 -16.99 14.82
C SER A 438 1.77 -18.19 13.98
N PHE A 439 3.04 -18.60 14.06
CA PHE A 439 3.52 -19.79 13.36
C PHE A 439 2.83 -21.07 13.83
N VAL A 440 2.62 -21.23 15.13
CA VAL A 440 1.89 -22.39 15.67
C VAL A 440 0.47 -22.43 15.10
N SER A 441 -0.23 -21.29 15.10
CA SER A 441 -1.57 -21.20 14.51
C SER A 441 -1.59 -21.52 13.01
N LEU A 442 -0.58 -21.09 12.25
CA LEU A 442 -0.48 -21.40 10.82
C LEU A 442 -0.20 -22.88 10.56
N ILE A 443 0.62 -23.54 11.40
CA ILE A 443 0.87 -24.98 11.31
C ILE A 443 -0.45 -25.74 11.58
N ASP A 444 -1.20 -25.34 12.60
CA ASP A 444 -2.50 -25.93 12.90
C ASP A 444 -3.50 -25.74 11.75
N LYS A 445 -3.58 -24.53 11.16
CA LYS A 445 -4.43 -24.27 10.00
C LYS A 445 -4.02 -25.12 8.80
N ARG A 446 -2.72 -25.21 8.50
CA ARG A 446 -2.18 -26.04 7.41
C ARG A 446 -2.63 -27.49 7.53
N SER A 447 -2.66 -28.05 8.74
CA SER A 447 -3.11 -29.43 8.98
C SER A 447 -4.61 -29.66 8.72
N LYS A 448 -5.41 -28.59 8.77
CA LYS A 448 -6.88 -28.63 8.64
C LYS A 448 -7.38 -28.20 7.26
N GLN A 449 -6.51 -27.68 6.40
CA GLN A 449 -6.90 -27.19 5.07
C GLN A 449 -7.37 -28.34 4.17
N GLY A 450 -8.65 -28.30 3.81
CA GLY A 450 -9.16 -28.94 2.60
C GLY A 450 -9.28 -27.88 1.51
N LEU A 451 -8.53 -28.01 0.42
CA LEU A 451 -8.61 -27.10 -0.72
C LEU A 451 -9.97 -27.27 -1.40
N PHE A 452 -10.91 -26.35 -1.15
CA PHE A 452 -12.14 -26.22 -1.93
C PHE A 452 -11.95 -25.09 -2.93
N PHE A 453 -11.69 -25.43 -4.18
CA PHE A 453 -11.74 -24.46 -5.27
C PHE A 453 -13.20 -24.26 -5.66
N ILE A 454 -13.76 -23.08 -5.40
CA ILE A 454 -15.07 -22.70 -5.96
C ILE A 454 -14.85 -22.43 -7.45
N GLU A 455 -15.65 -23.09 -8.29
CA GLU A 455 -15.65 -22.93 -9.74
C GLU A 455 -16.03 -21.50 -10.13
N ASP A 456 -15.49 -21.02 -11.25
CA ASP A 456 -15.80 -19.70 -11.80
C ASP A 456 -17.30 -19.63 -12.15
N GLU A 457 -17.99 -18.55 -11.74
CA GLU A 457 -19.42 -18.33 -12.07
C GLU A 457 -19.64 -18.25 -13.61
N GLU A 458 -20.86 -18.59 -14.06
CA GLU A 458 -21.24 -18.52 -15.48
C GLU A 458 -20.98 -17.13 -16.06
N LYS A 459 -20.43 -17.07 -17.28
CA LYS A 459 -20.17 -15.81 -17.97
C LYS A 459 -21.46 -15.05 -18.23
N ILE A 460 -21.48 -13.79 -17.82
CA ILE A 460 -22.51 -12.82 -18.20
C ILE A 460 -21.99 -12.07 -19.43
N ASP A 461 -22.73 -12.13 -20.55
CA ASP A 461 -22.39 -11.43 -21.79
C ASP A 461 -22.64 -9.92 -21.69
N LEU A 462 -21.91 -9.27 -20.79
CA LEU A 462 -21.93 -7.84 -20.57
C LEU A 462 -20.50 -7.29 -20.56
N LYS A 463 -20.24 -6.39 -21.51
CA LYS A 463 -18.96 -5.70 -21.67
C LYS A 463 -18.92 -4.38 -20.90
N VAL A 464 -17.92 -4.21 -20.05
CA VAL A 464 -17.65 -2.99 -19.28
C VAL A 464 -16.31 -2.42 -19.73
N VAL A 465 -16.31 -1.15 -20.12
CA VAL A 465 -15.07 -0.41 -20.40
C VAL A 465 -14.63 0.30 -19.13
N ILE A 466 -13.38 0.11 -18.73
CA ILE A 466 -12.82 0.61 -17.46
C ILE A 466 -11.62 1.51 -17.75
N ASP A 467 -11.56 2.64 -17.05
CA ASP A 467 -10.38 3.50 -17.08
C ASP A 467 -9.17 2.81 -16.44
N VAL A 468 -8.00 2.89 -17.09
CA VAL A 468 -6.74 2.29 -16.60
C VAL A 468 -6.42 2.68 -15.14
N ARG A 469 -6.77 3.90 -14.71
CA ARG A 469 -6.51 4.40 -13.35
C ARG A 469 -7.35 3.69 -12.30
N GLU A 470 -8.49 3.16 -12.71
CA GLU A 470 -9.49 2.51 -11.86
C GLU A 470 -9.17 1.04 -11.59
N MET A 471 -8.21 0.45 -12.31
CA MET A 471 -7.66 -0.89 -12.02
C MET A 471 -6.95 -1.01 -10.66
N ARG A 472 -6.95 0.05 -9.84
CA ARG A 472 -6.54 0.06 -8.44
C ARG A 472 -7.60 -0.48 -7.48
N SER A 473 -8.87 -0.34 -7.84
CA SER A 473 -9.97 -0.69 -6.94
C SER A 473 -10.29 -2.18 -7.00
N THR A 474 -11.09 -2.64 -6.05
CA THR A 474 -11.53 -4.04 -5.96
C THR A 474 -12.63 -4.37 -6.96
N LEU A 475 -13.37 -3.35 -7.40
CA LEU A 475 -14.57 -3.48 -8.22
C LEU A 475 -14.31 -4.14 -9.60
N PRO A 476 -13.25 -3.79 -10.37
CA PRO A 476 -12.93 -4.47 -11.63
C PRO A 476 -12.74 -5.98 -11.43
N PHE A 477 -12.02 -6.38 -10.38
CA PHE A 477 -11.81 -7.79 -10.12
C PHE A 477 -13.11 -8.49 -9.69
N SER A 478 -13.92 -7.84 -8.86
CA SER A 478 -15.24 -8.36 -8.49
C SER A 478 -16.15 -8.51 -9.71
N MET A 479 -16.16 -7.54 -10.63
CA MET A 479 -16.91 -7.60 -11.89
C MET A 479 -16.49 -8.81 -12.73
N TYR A 480 -15.18 -9.03 -12.87
CA TYR A 480 -14.64 -10.17 -13.58
C TYR A 480 -15.06 -11.51 -12.96
N LYS A 481 -15.06 -11.62 -11.62
CA LYS A 481 -15.51 -12.83 -10.91
C LYS A 481 -16.99 -13.14 -11.14
N HIS A 482 -17.84 -12.10 -11.26
CA HIS A 482 -19.25 -12.24 -11.62
C HIS A 482 -19.48 -12.46 -13.12
N GLY A 483 -18.43 -12.82 -13.88
CA GLY A 483 -18.54 -13.22 -15.27
C GLY A 483 -18.63 -12.07 -16.28
N LEU A 484 -18.43 -10.81 -15.88
CA LEU A 484 -18.44 -9.65 -16.80
C LEU A 484 -17.19 -9.62 -17.69
N THR A 485 -17.35 -9.16 -18.92
CA THR A 485 -16.24 -8.95 -19.87
C THR A 485 -15.67 -7.56 -19.70
N LEU A 486 -14.36 -7.46 -19.46
CA LEU A 486 -13.69 -6.17 -19.17
C LEU A 486 -12.80 -5.73 -20.32
N GLU A 487 -12.86 -4.46 -20.68
CA GLU A 487 -11.95 -3.80 -21.61
C GLU A 487 -11.33 -2.58 -20.93
N VAL A 488 -10.01 -2.43 -20.99
CA VAL A 488 -9.29 -1.39 -20.24
C VAL A 488 -8.63 -0.41 -21.20
N CYS A 489 -9.07 0.84 -21.16
CA CYS A 489 -8.53 1.93 -21.96
C CYS A 489 -8.41 3.22 -21.13
N THR A 490 -7.70 4.22 -21.64
CA THR A 490 -7.68 5.54 -20.99
C THR A 490 -8.93 6.30 -21.40
N LEU A 491 -9.80 6.63 -20.44
CA LEU A 491 -10.99 7.42 -20.68
C LEU A 491 -10.68 8.90 -20.44
N SER A 492 -11.17 9.77 -21.32
CA SER A 492 -11.06 11.21 -21.15
C SER A 492 -11.91 11.70 -19.97
N VAL A 493 -13.08 11.09 -19.77
CA VAL A 493 -14.06 11.46 -18.74
C VAL A 493 -14.74 10.20 -18.17
N GLY A 494 -14.84 10.12 -16.84
CA GLY A 494 -15.45 9.00 -16.09
C GLY A 494 -14.51 7.82 -15.84
N ASP A 495 -14.98 6.88 -15.01
CA ASP A 495 -14.18 5.73 -14.56
C ASP A 495 -14.65 4.41 -15.20
N TYR A 496 -15.97 4.27 -15.40
CA TYR A 496 -16.56 3.11 -16.07
C TYR A 496 -17.54 3.56 -17.15
N PHE A 497 -17.58 2.80 -18.25
CA PHE A 497 -18.54 3.01 -19.32
C PHE A 497 -19.24 1.69 -19.67
N LEU A 498 -20.58 1.76 -19.70
CA LEU A 498 -21.49 0.63 -19.89
C LEU A 498 -22.66 1.06 -20.77
N ASN A 499 -22.79 0.55 -22.01
CA ASN A 499 -23.98 0.74 -22.86
C ASN A 499 -24.56 2.18 -22.83
N SER A 500 -23.70 3.17 -23.10
CA SER A 500 -24.01 4.62 -23.10
C SER A 500 -24.25 5.26 -21.72
N ILE A 501 -23.98 4.54 -20.63
CA ILE A 501 -23.95 5.04 -19.26
C ILE A 501 -22.48 5.25 -18.89
N CYS A 502 -22.14 6.46 -18.50
CA CYS A 502 -20.84 6.76 -17.91
C CYS A 502 -20.99 6.93 -16.40
N ILE A 503 -20.05 6.33 -15.67
CA ILE A 503 -20.06 6.24 -14.22
C ILE A 503 -18.77 6.86 -13.70
N GLU A 504 -18.90 7.86 -12.84
CA GLU A 504 -17.83 8.33 -11.97
C GLU A 504 -17.97 7.63 -10.63
N ARG A 505 -16.92 6.93 -10.20
CA ARG A 505 -16.86 6.28 -8.90
C ARG A 505 -16.16 7.21 -7.91
N LYS A 506 -16.73 7.30 -6.71
CA LYS A 506 -16.13 7.98 -5.56
C LYS A 506 -16.32 7.15 -4.31
N GLU A 507 -15.21 6.69 -3.75
CA GLU A 507 -15.18 6.28 -2.34
C GLU A 507 -15.43 7.50 -1.45
N ILE A 508 -15.96 7.30 -0.24
CA ILE A 508 -16.30 8.40 0.68
C ILE A 508 -15.13 9.34 0.97
N GLY A 509 -13.91 8.82 1.14
CA GLY A 509 -12.73 9.66 1.36
C GLY A 509 -12.45 10.60 0.19
N ASP A 510 -12.52 10.09 -1.03
CA ASP A 510 -12.30 10.84 -2.27
C ASP A 510 -13.46 11.79 -2.57
N LEU A 511 -14.70 11.42 -2.22
CA LEU A 511 -15.87 12.29 -2.30
C LEU A 511 -15.64 13.56 -1.44
N ILE A 512 -15.19 13.38 -0.20
CA ILE A 512 -14.90 14.49 0.72
C ILE A 512 -13.83 15.42 0.14
N GLY A 513 -12.71 14.85 -0.33
CA GLY A 513 -11.61 15.63 -0.90
C GLY A 513 -12.00 16.37 -2.19
N SER A 514 -12.76 15.71 -3.05
CA SER A 514 -13.21 16.28 -4.34
C SER A 514 -14.31 17.34 -4.19
N LEU A 515 -15.17 17.23 -3.17
CA LEU A 515 -16.12 18.29 -2.80
C LEU A 515 -15.41 19.51 -2.21
N ASN A 516 -14.37 19.31 -1.40
CA ASN A 516 -13.61 20.41 -0.82
C ASN A 516 -12.83 21.22 -1.87
N SER A 517 -12.18 20.53 -2.80
CA SER A 517 -11.39 21.12 -3.89
C SER A 517 -12.23 21.65 -5.06
N GLY A 518 -13.51 21.30 -5.14
CA GLY A 518 -14.38 21.60 -6.29
C GLY A 518 -14.13 20.69 -7.51
N ARG A 519 -13.17 19.76 -7.44
CA ARG A 519 -12.83 18.82 -8.51
C ARG A 519 -14.05 18.01 -8.98
N LEU A 520 -14.89 17.56 -8.05
CA LEU A 520 -16.07 16.76 -8.40
C LEU A 520 -17.04 17.53 -9.29
N PHE A 521 -17.25 18.82 -9.01
CA PHE A 521 -18.15 19.66 -9.80
C PHE A 521 -17.72 19.72 -11.26
N ASN A 522 -16.43 19.90 -11.52
CA ASN A 522 -15.87 19.94 -12.87
C ASN A 522 -15.99 18.58 -13.58
N GLN A 523 -15.73 17.49 -12.88
CA GLN A 523 -15.87 16.13 -13.44
C GLN A 523 -17.33 15.84 -13.83
N ILE A 524 -18.28 16.16 -12.95
CA ILE A 524 -19.71 15.98 -13.24
C ILE A 524 -20.19 16.92 -14.36
N ASN A 525 -19.67 18.14 -14.44
CA ASN A 525 -19.98 19.05 -15.54
C ASN A 525 -19.55 18.45 -16.89
N GLN A 526 -18.31 17.94 -16.97
CA GLN A 526 -17.80 17.26 -18.16
C GLN A 526 -18.65 16.03 -18.51
N LEU A 527 -18.98 15.19 -17.51
CA LEU A 527 -19.84 14.02 -17.69
C LEU A 527 -21.24 14.39 -18.20
N SER A 528 -21.85 15.43 -17.64
CA SER A 528 -23.21 15.85 -17.98
C SER A 528 -23.32 16.47 -19.37
N ASN A 529 -22.21 17.03 -19.88
CA ASN A 529 -22.13 17.57 -21.23
C ASN A 529 -21.96 16.46 -22.27
N LEU A 530 -21.24 15.38 -21.93
CA LEU A 530 -20.91 14.29 -22.85
C LEU A 530 -21.91 13.13 -22.84
N PHE A 531 -22.56 12.87 -21.71
CA PHE A 531 -23.42 11.70 -21.53
C PHE A 531 -24.85 12.08 -21.12
N GLU A 532 -25.84 11.38 -21.67
CA GLU A 532 -27.26 11.64 -21.39
C GLU A 532 -27.69 11.22 -19.98
N SER A 533 -27.06 10.18 -19.44
CA SER A 533 -27.38 9.63 -18.12
C SER A 533 -26.09 9.41 -17.31
N PRO A 534 -25.44 10.50 -16.86
CA PRO A 534 -24.26 10.38 -16.01
C PRO A 534 -24.66 9.82 -14.63
N ILE A 535 -23.83 8.92 -14.11
CA ILE A 535 -24.02 8.32 -12.79
C ILE A 535 -22.84 8.66 -11.91
N LEU A 536 -23.12 9.17 -10.71
CA LEU A 536 -22.16 9.21 -9.61
C LEU A 536 -22.39 8.00 -8.71
N LEU A 537 -21.46 7.05 -8.73
CA LEU A 537 -21.44 5.91 -7.82
C LEU A 537 -20.67 6.29 -6.55
N ILE A 538 -21.37 6.31 -5.42
CA ILE A 538 -20.79 6.57 -4.10
C ILE A 538 -20.67 5.26 -3.34
N GLU A 539 -19.43 4.89 -3.00
CA GLU A 539 -19.13 3.66 -2.28
C GLU A 539 -18.80 3.93 -0.81
N PHE A 540 -19.57 3.28 0.07
CA PHE A 540 -19.47 3.34 1.52
C PHE A 540 -18.74 2.11 2.05
N SER A 541 -17.85 2.29 3.02
CA SER A 541 -17.21 1.17 3.73
C SER A 541 -18.09 0.56 4.82
N GLY A 542 -19.17 1.23 5.20
CA GLY A 542 -20.04 0.83 6.30
C GLY A 542 -21.48 1.20 6.04
N ARG A 543 -22.06 1.97 6.97
CA ARG A 543 -23.47 2.38 6.85
C ARG A 543 -23.60 3.39 5.70
N MET A 544 -24.62 3.24 4.87
CA MET A 544 -24.87 4.11 3.72
C MET A 544 -25.51 5.44 4.16
N SER A 545 -24.80 6.22 4.97
CA SER A 545 -25.24 7.50 5.54
C SER A 545 -24.18 8.56 5.32
N LEU A 546 -24.43 9.51 4.40
CA LEU A 546 -23.50 10.62 4.17
C LEU A 546 -23.27 11.46 5.43
N ASN A 547 -24.28 11.57 6.31
CA ASN A 547 -24.19 12.35 7.55
C ASN A 547 -23.17 11.79 8.56
N ASP A 548 -22.86 10.49 8.47
CA ASP A 548 -21.90 9.84 9.37
C ASP A 548 -20.44 10.19 8.99
N TYR A 549 -20.22 10.64 7.75
CA TYR A 549 -18.89 10.87 7.18
C TYR A 549 -18.61 12.33 6.82
N LEU A 550 -19.61 13.07 6.32
CA LEU A 550 -19.44 14.43 5.81
C LEU A 550 -19.75 15.48 6.88
N LYS A 551 -18.97 16.55 6.90
CA LYS A 551 -19.26 17.75 7.70
C LYS A 551 -20.42 18.54 7.06
N LYS A 552 -21.14 19.35 7.86
CA LYS A 552 -22.27 20.18 7.40
C LYS A 552 -21.99 20.97 6.12
N ASN A 553 -20.83 21.63 6.04
CA ASN A 553 -20.45 22.40 4.84
C ASN A 553 -20.30 21.51 3.59
N GLN A 554 -19.76 20.30 3.74
CA GLN A 554 -19.58 19.36 2.62
C GLN A 554 -20.92 18.80 2.14
N LEU A 555 -21.85 18.51 3.06
CA LEU A 555 -23.22 18.15 2.72
C LEU A 555 -23.90 19.27 1.91
N SER A 556 -23.76 20.53 2.32
CA SER A 556 -24.29 21.67 1.56
C SER A 556 -23.71 21.73 0.15
N LYS A 557 -22.38 21.56 -0.01
CA LYS A 557 -21.73 21.51 -1.33
C LYS A 557 -22.25 20.37 -2.20
N PHE A 558 -22.49 19.19 -1.61
CA PHE A 558 -23.05 18.05 -2.33
C PHE A 558 -24.48 18.32 -2.80
N ILE A 559 -25.33 18.92 -1.96
CA ILE A 559 -26.69 19.32 -2.34
C ILE A 559 -26.67 20.33 -3.49
N ILE A 560 -25.80 21.34 -3.44
CA ILE A 560 -25.64 22.32 -4.51
C ILE A 560 -25.26 21.64 -5.83
N LEU A 561 -24.38 20.63 -5.78
CA LEU A 561 -24.00 19.86 -6.96
C LEU A 561 -25.21 19.15 -7.58
N LEU A 562 -26.06 18.52 -6.78
CA LEU A 562 -27.27 17.83 -7.29
C LEU A 562 -28.28 18.80 -7.90
N ILE A 563 -28.44 19.98 -7.32
CA ILE A 563 -29.32 21.03 -7.85
C ILE A 563 -28.82 21.51 -9.22
N ASN A 564 -27.50 21.68 -9.38
CA ASN A 564 -26.91 22.19 -10.62
C ASN A 564 -26.91 21.16 -11.76
N PHE A 565 -26.93 19.86 -11.45
CA PHE A 565 -26.92 18.78 -12.44
C PHE A 565 -28.14 17.86 -12.32
N PRO A 566 -29.33 18.28 -12.79
CA PRO A 566 -30.58 17.53 -12.61
C PRO A 566 -30.62 16.19 -13.36
N LYS A 567 -29.74 16.00 -14.37
CA LYS A 567 -29.59 14.72 -15.08
C LYS A 567 -28.73 13.70 -14.33
N LEU A 568 -27.97 14.15 -13.33
CA LEU A 568 -27.07 13.28 -12.56
C LEU A 568 -27.88 12.32 -11.70
N LYS A 569 -27.65 11.02 -11.89
CA LYS A 569 -28.16 9.99 -10.99
C LYS A 569 -27.09 9.63 -9.98
N VAL A 570 -27.49 9.43 -8.73
CA VAL A 570 -26.57 8.97 -7.68
C VAL A 570 -26.91 7.54 -7.34
N LEU A 571 -25.93 6.64 -7.47
CA LEU A 571 -26.01 5.27 -6.98
C LEU A 571 -25.19 5.17 -5.70
N TRP A 572 -25.78 4.50 -4.71
CA TRP A 572 -25.16 4.31 -3.41
C TRP A 572 -24.90 2.82 -3.28
N SER A 573 -23.69 2.46 -2.88
CA SER A 573 -23.36 1.07 -2.60
C SER A 573 -22.46 0.95 -1.39
N ASN A 574 -22.59 -0.13 -0.63
CA ASN A 574 -21.67 -0.48 0.46
C ASN A 574 -20.93 -1.79 0.24
N SER A 575 -21.04 -2.38 -0.96
CA SER A 575 -20.32 -3.60 -1.34
C SER A 575 -20.24 -3.74 -2.85
N ASP A 576 -19.13 -4.31 -3.33
CA ASP A 576 -18.92 -4.55 -4.77
C ASP A 576 -20.05 -5.42 -5.36
N ASN A 577 -20.51 -6.42 -4.62
CA ASN A 577 -21.60 -7.30 -5.07
C ASN A 577 -22.91 -6.52 -5.29
N LEU A 578 -23.22 -5.56 -4.41
CA LEU A 578 -24.40 -4.71 -4.57
C LEU A 578 -24.20 -3.74 -5.74
N THR A 579 -22.99 -3.16 -5.88
CA THR A 579 -22.64 -2.33 -7.04
C THR A 579 -22.89 -3.10 -8.33
N ILE A 580 -22.34 -4.31 -8.47
CA ILE A 580 -22.49 -5.15 -9.66
C ILE A 580 -23.96 -5.48 -9.94
N LYS A 581 -24.74 -5.87 -8.91
CA LYS A 581 -26.18 -6.10 -9.06
C LYS A 581 -26.94 -4.85 -9.52
N CYS A 582 -26.57 -3.67 -9.03
CA CYS A 582 -27.15 -2.42 -9.50
C CYS A 582 -26.79 -2.15 -10.96
N LEU A 583 -25.53 -2.38 -11.35
CA LEU A 583 -25.06 -2.16 -12.72
C LEU A 583 -25.71 -3.11 -13.73
N THR A 584 -25.77 -4.40 -13.41
CA THR A 584 -26.47 -5.39 -14.25
C THR A 584 -27.98 -5.14 -14.30
N GLY A 585 -28.58 -4.64 -13.20
CA GLY A 585 -29.99 -4.25 -13.15
C GLY A 585 -30.33 -2.99 -13.98
N LEU A 586 -29.37 -2.12 -14.29
CA LEU A 586 -29.59 -0.98 -15.18
C LEU A 586 -29.75 -1.41 -16.64
N GLU A 587 -29.22 -2.58 -17.00
CA GLU A 587 -29.27 -3.12 -18.35
C GLU A 587 -30.59 -3.78 -18.68
N SER A 588 -31.15 -4.57 -17.74
CA SER A 588 -32.38 -5.34 -17.95
C SER A 588 -33.59 -4.45 -18.26
N LYS A 589 -33.50 -3.13 -17.99
CA LYS A 589 -34.52 -2.13 -18.33
C LYS A 589 -34.36 -1.49 -19.72
N LYS A 590 -33.24 -1.72 -20.41
CA LYS A 590 -32.91 -1.10 -21.72
C LYS A 590 -32.86 -2.09 -22.89
N VAL A 591 -33.22 -3.36 -22.68
CA VAL A 591 -33.21 -4.40 -23.73
C VAL A 591 -34.39 -4.20 -24.71
N GLU A 592 -34.34 -3.15 -25.50
CA GLU A 592 -34.82 -3.18 -26.88
C GLU A 592 -33.85 -2.39 -27.77
N LYS A 593 -33.25 -3.12 -28.73
CA LYS A 593 -32.29 -2.72 -29.78
C LYS A 593 -30.80 -2.73 -29.41
N LYS A 594 -30.20 -3.94 -29.50
CA LYS A 594 -28.78 -4.09 -29.86
C LYS A 594 -28.62 -3.67 -31.33
N MET A 595 -27.85 -2.60 -31.59
CA MET A 595 -27.10 -2.42 -32.83
C MET A 595 -25.65 -2.22 -32.43
N GLU A 596 -24.83 -3.24 -32.65
CA GLU A 596 -23.38 -3.14 -32.50
C GLU A 596 -22.81 -2.27 -33.62
N TYR A 597 -22.29 -1.10 -33.26
CA TYR A 597 -21.42 -0.34 -34.16
C TYR A 597 -20.02 -0.31 -33.55
N LYS A 598 -19.05 -0.92 -34.24
CA LYS A 598 -17.63 -0.65 -34.01
C LYS A 598 -17.33 0.72 -34.60
N ILE A 599 -17.38 1.76 -33.78
CA ILE A 599 -16.93 3.10 -34.16
C ILE A 599 -15.65 3.37 -33.40
N GLU A 600 -14.62 3.83 -34.10
CA GLU A 600 -13.37 4.27 -33.48
C GLU A 600 -13.65 5.47 -32.56
N PRO A 601 -13.19 5.44 -31.29
CA PRO A 601 -13.46 6.49 -30.31
C PRO A 601 -13.07 7.90 -30.78
N GLU A 602 -11.98 7.98 -31.56
CA GLU A 602 -11.43 9.23 -32.11
C GLU A 602 -12.40 9.89 -33.11
N LEU A 603 -13.06 9.09 -33.96
CA LEU A 603 -14.05 9.59 -34.93
C LEU A 603 -15.32 10.08 -34.24
N MET A 604 -15.73 9.39 -33.17
CA MET A 604 -16.88 9.79 -32.35
C MET A 604 -16.62 11.13 -31.67
N GLU A 605 -15.42 11.34 -31.14
CA GLU A 605 -15.00 12.60 -30.50
C GLU A 605 -14.98 13.76 -31.52
N ILE A 606 -14.41 13.53 -32.71
CA ILE A 606 -14.40 14.54 -33.79
C ILE A 606 -15.83 14.92 -34.18
N LEU A 607 -16.72 13.95 -34.38
CA LEU A 607 -18.11 14.23 -34.75
C LEU A 607 -18.85 15.03 -33.67
N LEU A 608 -18.68 14.68 -32.40
CA LEU A 608 -19.31 15.39 -31.28
C LEU A 608 -18.70 16.78 -31.03
N SER A 609 -17.52 17.06 -31.58
CA SER A 609 -16.91 18.40 -31.54
C SER A 609 -17.50 19.38 -32.57
N ILE A 610 -18.22 18.88 -33.59
CA ILE A 610 -18.84 19.71 -34.64
C ILE A 610 -20.07 20.43 -34.08
N GLU A 611 -20.14 21.75 -34.28
CA GLU A 611 -21.24 22.57 -33.80
C GLU A 611 -22.58 22.15 -34.43
N GLY A 612 -23.54 21.74 -33.59
CA GLY A 612 -24.85 21.23 -34.03
C GLY A 612 -24.95 19.71 -34.09
N VAL A 613 -23.85 18.98 -33.95
CA VAL A 613 -23.85 17.52 -33.74
C VAL A 613 -23.98 17.21 -32.25
N ASN A 614 -24.84 16.27 -31.89
CA ASN A 614 -25.08 15.82 -30.52
C ASN A 614 -25.39 14.32 -30.47
N SER A 615 -25.49 13.75 -29.27
CA SER A 615 -25.74 12.31 -29.06
C SER A 615 -27.00 11.78 -29.76
N TYR A 616 -28.02 12.61 -29.96
CA TYR A 616 -29.29 12.22 -30.59
C TYR A 616 -29.22 12.17 -32.11
N ASN A 617 -28.34 12.98 -32.72
CA ASN A 617 -28.28 13.12 -34.18
C ASN A 617 -26.99 12.53 -34.78
N VAL A 618 -25.95 12.26 -33.99
CA VAL A 618 -24.67 11.72 -34.46
C VAL A 618 -24.83 10.38 -35.17
N TYR A 619 -25.67 9.48 -34.65
CA TYR A 619 -25.95 8.19 -35.31
C TYR A 619 -26.73 8.37 -36.62
N LYS A 620 -27.54 9.42 -36.75
CA LYS A 620 -28.20 9.74 -38.04
C LYS A 620 -27.17 10.22 -39.07
N ILE A 621 -26.14 10.93 -38.63
CA ILE A 621 -25.04 11.37 -39.48
C ILE A 621 -24.19 10.17 -39.90
N ILE A 622 -23.76 9.33 -38.95
CA ILE A 622 -22.97 8.12 -39.22
C ILE A 622 -23.70 7.18 -40.20
N ASN A 623 -25.03 7.06 -40.07
CA ASN A 623 -25.82 6.18 -40.95
C ASN A 623 -26.05 6.74 -42.37
N ASN A 624 -25.81 8.03 -42.61
CA ASN A 624 -26.13 8.69 -43.88
C ASN A 624 -24.92 9.27 -44.63
N PHE A 625 -23.72 9.17 -44.05
CA PHE A 625 -22.47 9.67 -44.63
C PHE A 625 -21.36 8.65 -44.43
N GLU A 626 -20.65 8.29 -45.50
CA GLU A 626 -19.61 7.27 -45.46
C GLU A 626 -18.31 7.78 -44.81
N ASN A 627 -18.08 9.09 -44.83
CA ASN A 627 -16.89 9.74 -44.28
C ASN A 627 -17.13 11.23 -43.97
N LEU A 628 -16.23 11.83 -43.19
CA LEU A 628 -16.29 13.25 -42.81
C LEU A 628 -16.24 14.22 -44.02
N ARG A 629 -15.60 13.81 -45.12
CA ARG A 629 -15.54 14.62 -46.34
C ARG A 629 -16.92 14.76 -46.97
N GLU A 630 -17.68 13.67 -47.05
CA GLU A 630 -19.05 13.71 -47.55
C GLU A 630 -19.95 14.58 -46.66
N LEU A 631 -19.80 14.50 -45.33
CA LEU A 631 -20.51 15.35 -44.38
C LEU A 631 -20.22 16.84 -44.60
N SER A 632 -18.95 17.21 -44.84
CA SER A 632 -18.54 18.60 -45.08
C SER A 632 -19.09 19.21 -46.38
N LEU A 633 -19.38 18.37 -47.38
CA LEU A 633 -19.87 18.78 -48.70
C LEU A 633 -21.40 18.70 -48.82
N ALA A 634 -22.08 18.27 -47.77
CA ALA A 634 -23.52 18.08 -47.77
C ALA A 634 -24.28 19.41 -47.96
N GLU A 635 -25.37 19.37 -48.73
CA GLU A 635 -26.28 20.50 -48.88
C GLU A 635 -27.08 20.76 -47.59
N GLU A 636 -27.35 22.04 -47.29
CA GLU A 636 -28.11 22.47 -46.10
C GLU A 636 -29.47 21.75 -46.02
N SER A 637 -30.14 21.58 -47.16
CA SER A 637 -31.43 20.90 -47.27
C SER A 637 -31.39 19.44 -46.77
N LYS A 638 -30.29 18.71 -47.05
CA LYS A 638 -30.07 17.32 -46.60
C LYS A 638 -29.78 17.28 -45.10
N LEU A 639 -28.96 18.20 -44.59
CA LEU A 639 -28.63 18.29 -43.17
C LEU A 639 -29.83 18.67 -42.30
N VAL A 640 -30.61 19.68 -42.73
CA VAL A 640 -31.85 20.10 -42.03
C VAL A 640 -32.87 18.96 -41.96
N LYS A 641 -33.00 18.16 -43.03
CA LYS A 641 -33.89 16.98 -43.05
C LYS A 641 -33.45 15.90 -42.07
N LEU A 642 -32.15 15.72 -41.86
CA LEU A 642 -31.58 14.66 -41.02
C LEU A 642 -31.55 15.03 -39.53
N VAL A 643 -31.12 16.25 -39.21
CA VAL A 643 -30.79 16.65 -37.83
C VAL A 643 -31.68 17.78 -37.27
N GLY A 644 -32.62 18.30 -38.08
CA GLY A 644 -33.52 19.40 -37.73
C GLY A 644 -32.98 20.77 -38.14
N GLU A 645 -33.87 21.76 -38.24
CA GLU A 645 -33.56 23.06 -38.85
C GLU A 645 -32.43 23.84 -38.15
N LEU A 646 -32.47 23.92 -36.81
CA LEU A 646 -31.46 24.62 -36.03
C LEU A 646 -30.08 23.95 -36.06
N ASN A 647 -30.06 22.62 -35.95
CA ASN A 647 -28.81 21.86 -35.90
C ASN A 647 -28.20 21.70 -37.30
N GLY A 648 -29.03 21.52 -38.33
CA GLY A 648 -28.59 21.38 -39.72
C GLY A 648 -27.92 22.65 -40.22
N LYS A 649 -28.49 23.83 -39.89
CA LYS A 649 -27.88 25.13 -40.19
C LYS A 649 -26.52 25.30 -39.50
N LYS A 650 -26.42 24.97 -38.20
CA LYS A 650 -25.15 25.04 -37.45
C LYS A 650 -24.05 24.16 -38.04
N ILE A 651 -24.38 22.92 -38.42
CA ILE A 651 -23.40 22.01 -39.03
C ILE A 651 -22.96 22.54 -40.40
N TYR A 652 -23.89 23.04 -41.20
CA TYR A 652 -23.59 23.60 -42.51
C TYR A 652 -22.72 24.86 -42.42
N ASP A 653 -23.05 25.77 -41.50
CA ASP A 653 -22.30 27.00 -41.27
C ASP A 653 -20.91 26.69 -40.73
N PHE A 654 -20.75 25.69 -39.86
CA PHE A 654 -19.45 25.29 -39.32
C PHE A 654 -18.43 24.94 -40.41
N PHE A 655 -18.82 24.16 -41.43
CA PHE A 655 -17.93 23.76 -42.52
C PHE A 655 -17.67 24.87 -43.55
N ARG A 656 -18.50 25.92 -43.58
CA ARG A 656 -18.40 27.05 -44.52
C ARG A 656 -17.93 28.35 -43.87
N LYS A 657 -17.70 28.32 -42.56
CA LYS A 657 -17.18 29.45 -41.81
C LYS A 657 -15.78 29.78 -42.31
N GLU A 658 -15.62 30.95 -42.90
CA GLU A 658 -14.31 31.44 -43.26
C GLU A 658 -13.46 31.62 -42.00
N LEU A 659 -12.26 31.05 -42.01
CA LEU A 659 -11.25 31.32 -40.99
C LEU A 659 -10.93 32.81 -41.10
N SER A 660 -11.42 33.60 -40.13
CA SER A 660 -11.42 35.06 -40.16
C SER A 660 -10.15 35.69 -40.75
N ASP A 661 -10.32 36.80 -41.49
CA ASP A 661 -9.26 37.65 -42.05
C ASP A 661 -8.21 38.17 -41.04
N LYS A 662 -8.38 37.90 -39.73
CA LYS A 662 -7.36 38.15 -38.71
C LYS A 662 -6.07 37.33 -38.88
N PHE A 663 -6.07 36.27 -39.68
CA PHE A 663 -4.86 35.50 -40.01
C PHE A 663 -4.29 35.76 -41.42
N LYS A 664 -4.88 36.68 -42.20
CA LYS A 664 -4.41 37.08 -43.55
C LYS A 664 -3.70 38.44 -43.62
N ARG A 665 -3.19 38.96 -42.50
CA ARG A 665 -2.19 40.03 -42.52
C ARG A 665 -0.90 39.52 -41.85
N ARG A 666 0.08 39.26 -42.73
CA ARG A 666 1.53 39.05 -42.55
C ARG A 666 2.04 38.69 -41.17
#